data_AF-A0A3M6V3D9-F1
#
_entry.id   AF-A0A3M6V3D9-F1
#
_cell.length_a   1.000
_cell.length_b   1.000
_cell.length_c   1.000
_cell.angle_alpha   90.00
_cell.angle_beta   90.00
_cell.angle_gamma   90.00
#
_symmetry.space_group_name_H-M   'P 1'
#
loop_
_entity.id
_entity.type
_entity.pdbx_description
1 polymer ?
#
loop_
_entity_poly.entity_id
_entity_poly.type
_entity_poly.pdbx_seq_one_letter_code
_entity_poly.pdbx_strand_id
1 'polypeptide(L)'
;FRQCEIMKFQPESFHYGATLAELAHREYQAGSYDRAEQICMQLWRQQPENTGVLLLLSSIHFQCRRLDRSAHFSTLAIKQNPVLAEAYSNLGNVYKERGQLKDALDNYRHAVKLKPDFIDGYINLAAALVAAGDLEGAVNAYATALQYNPDLYCVRSDLGNLLKALGRLEEAKACYLKAIETQPSFAVAWSNLGCVFNAQGEIWLAIHHFEKAVQLDQNFLDAYINLGNVLKEARIFDRAVAAYLRALNLSPNHAVVHGNLACVYYEQGLIDLAVDTYRRAIELQPNFPDAYCNLANALKEQGKVSEAEECYNTALRLCPTHADSLNNLANIKREQGKIEESVRLYCKALEIFPEFAAAHSNLASVLQQQGKLHEALLHYKEAIRIHPTFADAYSNMGNTLKEMQDVQGAIQCYTRAIQINPAFADAHSNLASVHKDSGNIPEAIQSYRTALKLKPNFPDAYCNLAHCLQIICDWTDYESRMKKLVSIVADQLENNRLPSVHPHHSMLYPLTHKMRRDIANRHGNLCVEKFYPEFSKVALLHKPPYLYPKSLKDSGGRLRIGYVSSDFGNHPTSHLMQSVPGFHDHSRVEIFCYALTADDSTSFRRKIEGDAEHFVDLSSIACHGEAADRINSDGIHVLVNMNGYTKGARNEIFALRPAPVQVMWLGYPGTSGAPYMDYIITDKVTSPLELADQYSERLAYMPHTFFVGDHKQMFPHLIQYLRASSNQMIAEVTKNGLVPSHAAAVLLDDEKNDPNLAPKVGALIEEKKREYSGCKDSGERIPSTVPIITRSHYGLPEEAIVYCNFNQLYKIDPPTLRSWVNILKEVPNSVLWLLRFPAVGEPNLKAQAMAMGLSQERVIFSPVAPKEEHVRRGQLADVCLDTPLCNGHTTGMDVLWAGCPMVTLPLETLASRVASSQLTALGCPELIANSRVDYENIAIRLGNDANYLKKVKDKVWNARLRSPLFNTRQYARDLEGLLIKIWRRHESGLEADHIAI
;
A
#
# COMPACT_ATOMS: atom_id res chain seq x y z
N PHE A 1 28.06 -18.58 -44.13
CA PHE A 1 28.92 -19.47 -44.94
C PHE A 1 29.17 -18.99 -46.38
N ARG A 2 29.40 -17.68 -46.63
CA ARG A 2 29.81 -17.18 -47.97
C ARG A 2 31.16 -16.44 -47.97
N GLN A 3 31.91 -16.46 -46.87
CA GLN A 3 33.02 -15.51 -46.66
C GLN A 3 34.40 -16.13 -46.38
N CYS A 4 34.60 -17.41 -46.71
CA CYS A 4 35.95 -17.95 -46.81
C CYS A 4 36.34 -18.02 -48.28
N GLU A 5 37.08 -17.02 -48.76
CA GLU A 5 37.97 -17.22 -49.89
C GLU A 5 38.95 -18.33 -49.52
N ILE A 6 38.72 -19.52 -50.07
CA ILE A 6 39.67 -20.63 -49.97
C ILE A 6 40.96 -20.17 -50.64
N MET A 7 42.07 -20.30 -49.90
CA MET A 7 43.41 -19.92 -50.36
C MET A 7 43.67 -20.42 -51.78
N LYS A 8 44.01 -19.46 -52.65
CA LYS A 8 44.56 -19.71 -53.98
C LYS A 8 45.81 -20.57 -53.84
N PHE A 9 45.85 -21.71 -54.54
CA PHE A 9 47.06 -22.47 -54.79
C PHE A 9 48.14 -21.51 -55.32
N GLN A 10 49.20 -21.26 -54.55
CA GLN A 10 50.39 -20.57 -55.04
C GLN A 10 51.25 -21.59 -55.81
N PRO A 11 51.49 -21.39 -57.12
CA PRO A 11 52.52 -22.17 -57.82
C PRO A 11 53.89 -21.59 -57.44
N GLU A 12 54.79 -22.44 -56.99
CA GLU A 12 56.21 -22.11 -56.92
C GLU A 12 56.69 -21.66 -58.31
N SER A 13 57.47 -20.59 -58.33
CA SER A 13 58.10 -19.98 -59.50
C SER A 13 58.77 -21.01 -60.40
N PHE A 14 58.59 -20.98 -61.74
CA PHE A 14 59.66 -21.14 -62.76
C PHE A 14 59.14 -21.04 -64.22
N HIS A 15 59.95 -20.36 -65.05
CA HIS A 15 60.18 -20.41 -66.51
C HIS A 15 59.07 -20.40 -67.59
N TYR A 16 59.37 -19.66 -68.66
CA TYR A 16 58.59 -19.46 -69.89
C TYR A 16 58.24 -20.78 -70.60
N GLY A 17 56.94 -21.10 -70.66
CA GLY A 17 56.35 -22.19 -71.44
C GLY A 17 55.18 -22.88 -70.72
N ALA A 18 54.04 -22.20 -70.54
CA ALA A 18 52.93 -22.73 -69.73
C ALA A 18 52.34 -24.03 -70.32
N THR A 19 52.21 -25.06 -69.49
CA THR A 19 51.59 -26.32 -69.89
C THR A 19 50.06 -26.19 -69.94
N LEU A 20 49.38 -27.01 -70.74
CA LEU A 20 47.90 -27.03 -70.80
C LEU A 20 47.24 -27.25 -69.42
N ALA A 21 47.90 -27.97 -68.51
CA ALA A 21 47.40 -28.22 -67.15
C ALA A 21 47.41 -26.97 -66.26
N GLU A 22 48.44 -26.13 -66.37
CA GLU A 22 48.52 -24.84 -65.65
C GLU A 22 47.47 -23.86 -66.15
N LEU A 23 47.22 -23.85 -67.47
CA LEU A 23 46.15 -23.03 -68.06
C LEU A 23 44.78 -23.45 -67.52
N ALA A 24 44.51 -24.76 -67.43
CA ALA A 24 43.26 -25.28 -66.86
C ALA A 24 43.04 -24.85 -65.40
N HIS A 25 44.09 -24.91 -64.57
CA HIS A 25 44.03 -24.42 -63.18
C HIS A 25 43.80 -22.91 -63.11
N ARG A 26 44.46 -22.12 -63.97
CA ARG A 26 44.29 -20.67 -64.02
C ARG A 26 42.87 -20.28 -64.41
N GLU A 27 42.28 -20.96 -65.40
CA GLU A 27 40.89 -20.72 -65.82
C GLU A 27 39.89 -21.12 -64.71
N TYR A 28 40.15 -22.21 -63.99
CA TYR A 28 39.35 -22.59 -62.82
C TYR A 28 39.40 -21.53 -61.71
N GLN A 29 40.60 -21.03 -61.38
CA GLN A 29 40.79 -19.98 -60.39
C GLN A 29 40.16 -18.64 -60.82
N ALA A 30 40.08 -18.36 -62.12
CA ALA A 30 39.41 -17.19 -62.68
C ALA A 30 37.88 -17.31 -62.71
N GLY A 31 37.30 -18.47 -62.34
CA GLY A 31 35.86 -18.73 -62.40
C GLY A 31 35.35 -19.08 -63.80
N SER A 32 36.24 -19.21 -64.80
CA SER A 32 35.93 -19.62 -66.18
C SER A 32 35.76 -21.14 -66.27
N TYR A 33 34.79 -21.69 -65.54
CA TYR A 33 34.63 -23.14 -65.37
C TYR A 33 34.42 -23.92 -66.68
N ASP A 34 33.71 -23.36 -67.65
CA ASP A 34 33.49 -24.00 -68.95
C ASP A 34 34.77 -24.14 -69.77
N ARG A 35 35.63 -23.11 -69.72
CA ARG A 35 36.93 -23.12 -70.42
C ARG A 35 37.92 -24.05 -69.73
N ALA A 36 37.93 -24.05 -68.38
CA ALA A 36 38.70 -24.99 -67.59
C ALA A 36 38.26 -26.44 -67.85
N GLU A 37 36.96 -26.71 -67.96
CA GLU A 37 36.41 -28.03 -68.29
C GLU A 37 36.88 -28.51 -69.67
N GLN A 38 36.79 -27.67 -70.70
CA GLN A 38 37.21 -28.03 -72.06
C GLN A 38 38.69 -28.45 -72.11
N ILE A 39 39.56 -27.67 -71.46
CA ILE A 39 40.99 -27.94 -71.39
C ILE A 39 41.27 -29.23 -70.59
N CYS A 40 40.60 -29.41 -69.44
CA CYS A 40 40.74 -30.61 -68.62
C CYS A 40 40.23 -31.87 -69.34
N MET A 41 39.12 -31.78 -70.08
CA MET A 41 38.59 -32.89 -70.88
C MET A 41 39.53 -33.26 -72.03
N GLN A 42 40.20 -32.28 -72.65
CA GLN A 42 41.23 -32.53 -73.66
C GLN A 42 42.45 -33.25 -73.06
N LEU A 43 42.92 -32.79 -71.90
CA LEU A 43 44.02 -33.42 -71.17
C LEU A 43 43.68 -34.84 -70.72
N TRP A 44 42.47 -35.05 -70.20
CA TRP A 44 42.00 -36.35 -69.76
C TRP A 44 41.89 -37.36 -70.92
N ARG A 45 41.47 -36.92 -72.12
CA ARG A 45 41.46 -37.79 -73.31
C ARG A 45 42.86 -38.26 -73.73
N GLN A 46 43.88 -37.42 -73.50
CA GLN A 46 45.27 -37.75 -73.81
C GLN A 46 45.92 -38.58 -72.71
N GLN A 47 45.54 -38.35 -71.45
CA GLN A 47 46.05 -39.04 -70.27
C GLN A 47 44.90 -39.41 -69.32
N PRO A 48 44.19 -40.52 -69.59
CA PRO A 48 43.02 -40.91 -68.80
C PRO A 48 43.32 -41.19 -67.32
N GLU A 49 44.57 -41.52 -67.02
CA GLU A 49 45.08 -41.88 -65.69
C GLU A 49 45.60 -40.67 -64.88
N ASN A 50 45.55 -39.46 -65.43
CA ASN A 50 46.05 -38.26 -64.73
C ASN A 50 45.10 -37.85 -63.60
N THR A 51 45.44 -38.21 -62.37
CA THR A 51 44.63 -37.93 -61.17
C THR A 51 44.47 -36.44 -60.89
N GLY A 52 45.45 -35.60 -61.23
CA GLY A 52 45.35 -34.14 -61.06
C GLY A 52 44.26 -33.53 -61.95
N VAL A 53 44.14 -34.02 -63.19
CA VAL A 53 43.07 -33.61 -64.12
C VAL A 53 41.70 -34.10 -63.64
N LEU A 54 41.63 -35.34 -63.13
CA LEU A 54 40.38 -35.91 -62.58
C LEU A 54 39.89 -35.14 -61.34
N LEU A 55 40.79 -34.75 -60.43
CA LEU A 55 40.47 -33.92 -59.28
C LEU A 55 39.95 -32.55 -59.71
N LEU A 56 40.61 -31.91 -60.69
CA LEU A 56 40.20 -30.61 -61.18
C LEU A 56 38.83 -30.67 -61.91
N LEU A 57 38.58 -31.70 -62.71
CA LEU A 57 37.26 -31.96 -63.31
C LEU A 57 36.18 -32.14 -62.25
N SER A 58 36.49 -32.90 -61.19
CA SER A 58 35.57 -33.06 -60.06
C SER A 58 35.22 -31.72 -59.41
N SER A 59 36.21 -30.88 -59.13
CA SER A 59 36.03 -29.56 -58.52
C SER A 59 35.27 -28.60 -59.45
N ILE A 60 35.58 -28.58 -60.75
CA ILE A 60 34.85 -27.79 -61.76
C ILE A 60 33.36 -28.17 -61.77
N HIS A 61 33.06 -29.47 -61.85
CA HIS A 61 31.68 -29.94 -61.87
C HIS A 61 30.94 -29.67 -60.56
N PHE A 62 31.64 -29.71 -59.42
CA PHE A 62 31.08 -29.31 -58.13
C PHE A 62 30.67 -27.83 -58.13
N GLN A 63 31.56 -26.93 -58.56
CA GLN A 63 31.26 -25.49 -58.64
C GLN A 63 30.09 -25.18 -59.59
N CYS A 64 29.97 -25.91 -60.69
CA CYS A 64 28.83 -25.80 -61.62
C CYS A 64 27.54 -26.49 -61.13
N ARG A 65 27.48 -26.98 -59.88
CA ARG A 65 26.35 -27.77 -59.31
C ARG A 65 25.99 -29.04 -60.09
N ARG A 66 26.91 -29.58 -60.90
CA ARG A 66 26.76 -30.85 -61.65
C ARG A 66 27.27 -32.01 -60.79
N LEU A 67 26.56 -32.28 -59.69
CA LEU A 67 27.00 -33.18 -58.63
C LEU A 67 27.29 -34.62 -59.10
N ASP A 68 26.50 -35.18 -60.04
CA ASP A 68 26.73 -36.54 -60.55
C ASP A 68 28.05 -36.67 -61.31
N ARG A 69 28.39 -35.67 -62.13
CA ARG A 69 29.67 -35.65 -62.84
C ARG A 69 30.83 -35.44 -61.88
N SER A 70 30.66 -34.60 -60.86
CA SER A 70 31.66 -34.40 -59.82
C SER A 70 31.96 -35.70 -59.06
N ALA A 71 30.92 -36.41 -58.60
CA ALA A 71 31.07 -37.72 -57.96
C ALA A 71 31.72 -38.75 -58.90
N HIS A 72 31.35 -38.75 -60.18
CA HIS A 72 31.94 -39.65 -61.17
C HIS A 72 33.45 -39.46 -61.30
N PHE A 73 33.91 -38.22 -61.49
CA PHE A 73 35.34 -37.93 -61.63
C PHE A 73 36.12 -38.13 -60.32
N SER A 74 35.53 -37.84 -59.17
CA SER A 74 36.12 -38.20 -57.87
C SER A 74 36.28 -39.72 -57.72
N THR A 75 35.28 -40.51 -58.13
CA THR A 75 35.34 -41.98 -58.06
C THR A 75 36.39 -42.54 -59.02
N LEU A 76 36.52 -41.96 -60.22
CA LEU A 76 37.59 -42.32 -61.15
C LEU A 76 38.98 -41.99 -60.58
N ALA A 77 39.14 -40.83 -59.92
CA ALA A 77 40.39 -40.45 -59.26
C ALA A 77 40.76 -41.43 -58.13
N ILE A 78 39.79 -41.85 -57.32
CA ILE A 78 39.97 -42.86 -56.26
C ILE A 78 40.35 -44.22 -56.86
N LYS A 79 39.70 -44.62 -57.96
CA LYS A 79 40.00 -45.90 -58.62
C LYS A 79 41.43 -45.94 -59.16
N GLN A 80 41.91 -44.81 -59.69
CA GLN A 80 43.27 -44.70 -60.23
C GLN A 80 44.32 -44.60 -59.12
N ASN A 81 44.01 -43.90 -58.03
CA ASN A 81 44.88 -43.76 -56.88
C ASN A 81 44.07 -43.85 -55.57
N PRO A 82 43.98 -45.06 -54.95
CA PRO A 82 43.18 -45.26 -53.74
C PRO A 82 43.67 -44.52 -52.49
N VAL A 83 44.90 -43.99 -52.49
CA VAL A 83 45.47 -43.23 -51.35
C VAL A 83 45.35 -41.70 -51.53
N LEU A 84 44.62 -41.24 -52.55
CA LEU A 84 44.45 -39.82 -52.87
C LEU A 84 43.38 -39.15 -52.00
N ALA A 85 43.80 -38.54 -50.89
CA ALA A 85 42.91 -37.91 -49.90
C ALA A 85 41.98 -36.83 -50.50
N GLU A 86 42.49 -36.02 -51.44
CA GLU A 86 41.75 -34.94 -52.10
C GLU A 86 40.52 -35.46 -52.87
N ALA A 87 40.58 -36.67 -53.41
CA ALA A 87 39.46 -37.27 -54.15
C ALA A 87 38.32 -37.70 -53.22
N TYR A 88 38.66 -38.26 -52.04
CA TYR A 88 37.67 -38.56 -51.00
C TYR A 88 37.06 -37.28 -50.41
N SER A 89 37.84 -36.21 -50.24
CA SER A 89 37.33 -34.91 -49.79
C SER A 89 36.33 -34.31 -50.78
N ASN A 90 36.66 -34.31 -52.07
CA ASN A 90 35.77 -33.86 -53.13
C ASN A 90 34.48 -34.68 -53.20
N LEU A 91 34.58 -36.01 -53.04
CA LEU A 91 33.41 -36.88 -52.97
C LEU A 91 32.56 -36.60 -51.72
N GLY A 92 33.20 -36.35 -50.58
CA GLY A 92 32.54 -35.93 -49.34
C GLY A 92 31.76 -34.63 -49.50
N ASN A 93 32.32 -33.64 -50.21
CA ASN A 93 31.63 -32.38 -50.54
C ASN A 93 30.35 -32.63 -51.34
N VAL A 94 30.39 -33.54 -52.32
CA VAL A 94 29.21 -33.92 -53.11
C VAL A 94 28.13 -34.55 -52.22
N TYR A 95 28.50 -35.49 -51.34
CA TYR A 95 27.55 -36.13 -50.44
C TYR A 95 26.93 -35.14 -49.44
N LYS A 96 27.73 -34.20 -48.93
CA LYS A 96 27.26 -33.14 -48.03
C LYS A 96 26.20 -32.26 -48.70
N GLU A 97 26.45 -31.80 -49.93
CA GLU A 97 25.49 -31.00 -50.69
C GLU A 97 24.20 -31.76 -51.06
N ARG A 98 24.26 -33.10 -51.12
CA ARG A 98 23.08 -33.97 -51.30
C ARG A 98 22.29 -34.23 -50.01
N GLY A 99 22.76 -33.73 -48.87
CA GLY A 99 22.18 -34.04 -47.56
C GLY A 99 22.53 -35.45 -47.05
N GLN A 100 23.44 -36.16 -47.71
CA GLN A 100 23.90 -37.51 -47.33
C GLN A 100 25.04 -37.38 -46.31
N LEU A 101 24.72 -36.90 -45.11
CA LEU A 101 25.72 -36.53 -44.09
C LEU A 101 26.59 -37.71 -43.64
N LYS A 102 26.04 -38.91 -43.55
CA LYS A 102 26.79 -40.11 -43.14
C LYS A 102 27.90 -40.44 -44.14
N ASP A 103 27.56 -40.50 -45.43
CA ASP A 103 28.51 -40.77 -46.50
C ASP A 103 29.56 -39.66 -46.61
N ALA A 104 29.16 -38.40 -46.41
CA ALA A 104 30.09 -37.27 -46.36
C ALA A 104 31.11 -37.43 -45.23
N LEU A 105 30.67 -37.71 -44.01
CA LEU A 105 31.52 -37.91 -42.84
C LEU A 105 32.49 -39.08 -43.02
N ASP A 106 32.02 -40.21 -43.57
CA ASP A 106 32.86 -41.38 -43.82
C ASP A 106 33.97 -41.06 -44.84
N ASN A 107 33.65 -40.31 -45.90
CA ASN A 107 34.62 -39.86 -46.90
C ASN A 107 35.63 -38.85 -46.33
N TYR A 108 35.20 -37.87 -45.53
CA TYR A 108 36.12 -36.91 -44.91
C TYR A 108 37.04 -37.58 -43.87
N ARG A 109 36.50 -38.49 -43.03
CA ARG A 109 37.29 -39.28 -42.08
C ARG A 109 38.33 -40.14 -42.81
N HIS A 110 37.96 -40.72 -43.94
CA HIS A 110 38.89 -41.48 -44.76
C HIS A 110 39.99 -40.57 -45.36
N ALA A 111 39.62 -39.39 -45.87
CA ALA A 111 40.56 -38.41 -46.41
C ALA A 111 41.62 -37.99 -45.37
N VAL A 112 41.21 -37.60 -44.17
CA VAL A 112 42.14 -37.19 -43.11
C VAL A 112 42.95 -38.35 -42.52
N LYS A 113 42.44 -39.60 -42.63
CA LYS A 113 43.22 -40.79 -42.26
C LYS A 113 44.33 -41.09 -43.27
N LEU A 114 44.07 -40.88 -44.56
CA LEU A 114 45.06 -41.06 -45.63
C LEU A 114 46.14 -39.97 -45.60
N LYS A 115 45.74 -38.74 -45.28
CA LYS A 115 46.62 -37.57 -45.21
C LYS A 115 46.36 -36.80 -43.91
N PRO A 116 47.08 -37.12 -42.81
CA PRO A 116 46.84 -36.53 -41.49
C PRO A 116 47.06 -35.02 -41.40
N ASP A 117 47.84 -34.41 -42.30
CA ASP A 117 48.10 -32.96 -42.40
C ASP A 117 47.12 -32.25 -43.37
N PHE A 118 46.05 -32.92 -43.80
CA PHE A 118 45.08 -32.37 -44.76
C PHE A 118 44.08 -31.40 -44.10
N ILE A 119 44.50 -30.14 -43.97
CA ILE A 119 43.74 -29.06 -43.31
C ILE A 119 42.32 -28.90 -43.89
N ASP A 120 42.18 -28.81 -45.22
CA ASP A 120 40.86 -28.67 -45.86
C ASP A 120 39.93 -29.85 -45.55
N GLY A 121 40.49 -31.06 -45.37
CA GLY A 121 39.76 -32.23 -44.94
C GLY A 121 39.17 -32.09 -43.55
N TYR A 122 39.94 -31.55 -42.59
CA TYR A 122 39.44 -31.30 -41.24
C TYR A 122 38.41 -30.16 -41.17
N ILE A 123 38.58 -29.09 -41.96
CA ILE A 123 37.59 -28.01 -42.04
C ILE A 123 36.26 -28.53 -42.59
N ASN A 124 36.30 -29.32 -43.67
CA ASN A 124 35.11 -29.91 -44.25
C ASN A 124 34.45 -30.94 -43.32
N LEU A 125 35.26 -31.75 -42.62
CA LEU A 125 34.81 -32.68 -41.60
C LEU A 125 34.10 -31.94 -40.45
N ALA A 126 34.70 -30.88 -39.91
CA ALA A 126 34.12 -30.09 -38.84
C ALA A 126 32.76 -29.49 -39.26
N ALA A 127 32.69 -28.90 -40.45
CA ALA A 127 31.44 -28.33 -40.96
C ALA A 127 30.35 -29.41 -41.18
N ALA A 128 30.71 -30.63 -41.57
CA ALA A 128 29.77 -31.74 -41.69
C ALA A 128 29.33 -32.29 -40.32
N LEU A 129 30.22 -32.32 -39.32
CA LEU A 129 29.92 -32.73 -37.95
C LEU A 129 28.96 -31.76 -37.26
N VAL A 130 29.13 -30.45 -37.46
CA VAL A 130 28.15 -29.43 -37.01
C VAL A 130 26.76 -29.69 -37.62
N ALA A 131 26.70 -29.96 -38.92
CA ALA A 131 25.43 -30.27 -39.59
C ALA A 131 24.78 -31.58 -39.11
N ALA A 132 25.58 -32.53 -38.63
CA ALA A 132 25.12 -33.80 -38.05
C ALA A 132 24.81 -33.71 -36.54
N GLY A 133 25.08 -32.58 -35.88
CA GLY A 133 24.85 -32.38 -34.45
C GLY A 133 25.98 -32.87 -33.52
N ASP A 134 27.09 -33.37 -34.06
CA ASP A 134 28.26 -33.79 -33.27
C ASP A 134 29.21 -32.59 -33.04
N LEU A 135 28.86 -31.78 -32.04
CA LEU A 135 29.57 -30.52 -31.76
C LEU A 135 30.97 -30.75 -31.17
N GLU A 136 31.16 -31.77 -30.33
CA GLU A 136 32.49 -32.08 -29.74
C GLU A 136 33.43 -32.68 -30.79
N GLY A 137 32.92 -33.52 -31.70
CA GLY A 137 33.68 -33.97 -32.87
C GLY A 137 34.13 -32.80 -33.75
N ALA A 138 33.25 -31.82 -33.97
CA ALA A 138 33.57 -30.63 -34.76
C ALA A 138 34.62 -29.72 -34.08
N VAL A 139 34.56 -29.56 -32.74
CA VAL A 139 35.59 -28.85 -31.97
C VAL A 139 36.96 -29.49 -32.20
N ASN A 140 37.05 -30.81 -32.08
CA ASN A 140 38.30 -31.53 -32.29
C ASN A 140 38.83 -31.36 -33.72
N ALA A 141 37.96 -31.49 -34.73
CA ALA A 141 38.36 -31.33 -36.13
C ALA A 141 38.88 -29.91 -36.43
N TYR A 142 38.22 -28.85 -35.95
CA TYR A 142 38.74 -27.48 -36.08
C TYR A 142 40.03 -27.25 -35.29
N ALA A 143 40.14 -27.80 -34.07
CA ALA A 143 41.37 -27.71 -33.28
C ALA A 143 42.55 -28.38 -33.99
N THR A 144 42.35 -29.55 -34.58
CA THR A 144 43.37 -30.25 -35.38
C THR A 144 43.75 -29.45 -36.63
N ALA A 145 42.79 -28.85 -37.35
CA ALA A 145 43.09 -27.97 -38.48
C ALA A 145 44.01 -26.79 -38.06
N LEU A 146 43.74 -26.20 -36.89
CA LEU A 146 44.52 -25.09 -36.33
C LEU A 146 45.88 -25.51 -35.75
N GLN A 147 46.08 -26.80 -35.40
CA GLN A 147 47.39 -27.34 -35.03
C GLN A 147 48.34 -27.37 -36.24
N TYR A 148 47.82 -27.73 -37.42
CA TYR A 148 48.60 -27.76 -38.66
C TYR A 148 48.80 -26.38 -39.28
N ASN A 149 47.81 -25.48 -39.17
CA ASN A 149 47.95 -24.09 -39.58
C ASN A 149 47.32 -23.13 -38.55
N PRO A 150 48.13 -22.56 -37.64
CA PRO A 150 47.66 -21.63 -36.63
C PRO A 150 47.15 -20.29 -37.17
N ASP A 151 47.40 -19.91 -38.42
CA ASP A 151 47.08 -18.58 -38.96
C ASP A 151 45.67 -18.50 -39.56
N LEU A 152 44.89 -19.58 -39.52
CA LEU A 152 43.52 -19.65 -40.04
C LEU A 152 42.51 -18.96 -39.10
N TYR A 153 42.56 -17.62 -39.05
CA TYR A 153 41.71 -16.80 -38.18
C TYR A 153 40.20 -17.02 -38.37
N CYS A 154 39.74 -17.29 -39.61
CA CYS A 154 38.33 -17.63 -39.88
C CYS A 154 37.91 -18.93 -39.18
N VAL A 155 38.72 -19.98 -39.33
CA VAL A 155 38.48 -21.30 -38.71
C VAL A 155 38.53 -21.18 -37.19
N ARG A 156 39.43 -20.35 -36.66
CA ARG A 156 39.50 -20.07 -35.23
C ARG A 156 38.26 -19.33 -34.71
N SER A 157 37.71 -18.39 -35.48
CA SER A 157 36.45 -17.73 -35.13
C SER A 157 35.26 -18.69 -35.19
N ASP A 158 35.22 -19.59 -36.18
CA ASP A 158 34.18 -20.62 -36.28
C ASP A 158 34.25 -21.63 -35.12
N LEU A 159 35.45 -22.01 -34.67
CA LEU A 159 35.67 -22.76 -33.43
C LEU A 159 35.14 -21.99 -32.21
N GLY A 160 35.41 -20.68 -32.14
CA GLY A 160 34.87 -19.83 -31.07
C GLY A 160 33.34 -19.79 -31.06
N ASN A 161 32.69 -19.72 -32.22
CA ASN A 161 31.23 -19.74 -32.34
C ASN A 161 30.65 -21.04 -31.79
N LEU A 162 31.29 -22.17 -32.11
CA LEU A 162 30.90 -23.49 -31.66
C LEU A 162 31.06 -23.64 -30.14
N LEU A 163 32.19 -23.20 -29.58
CA LEU A 163 32.45 -23.22 -28.13
C LEU A 163 31.47 -22.33 -27.36
N LYS A 164 31.11 -21.17 -27.90
CA LYS A 164 30.07 -20.30 -27.33
C LYS A 164 28.71 -21.01 -27.30
N ALA A 165 28.33 -21.71 -28.37
CA ALA A 165 27.08 -22.48 -28.43
C ALA A 165 27.07 -23.64 -27.40
N LEU A 166 28.23 -24.20 -27.05
CA LEU A 166 28.41 -25.20 -25.99
C LEU A 166 28.48 -24.61 -24.57
N GLY A 167 28.36 -23.27 -24.41
CA GLY A 167 28.49 -22.60 -23.12
C GLY A 167 29.92 -22.43 -22.59
N ARG A 168 30.94 -22.83 -23.38
CA ARG A 168 32.37 -22.73 -23.04
C ARG A 168 32.91 -21.32 -23.35
N LEU A 169 32.38 -20.32 -22.65
CA LEU A 169 32.59 -18.89 -22.95
C LEU A 169 34.06 -18.44 -22.89
N GLU A 170 34.84 -18.93 -21.92
CA GLU A 170 36.26 -18.55 -21.79
C GLU A 170 37.11 -19.10 -22.96
N GLU A 171 36.82 -20.30 -23.43
CA GLU A 171 37.52 -20.88 -24.57
C GLU A 171 37.12 -20.21 -25.88
N ALA A 172 35.84 -19.85 -26.02
CA ALA A 172 35.36 -19.05 -27.14
C ALA A 172 36.05 -17.68 -27.19
N LYS A 173 36.16 -17.00 -26.04
CA LYS A 173 36.87 -15.73 -25.89
C LYS A 173 38.33 -15.85 -26.31
N ALA A 174 39.04 -16.88 -25.87
CA ALA A 174 40.42 -17.13 -26.27
C ALA A 174 40.55 -17.31 -27.80
N CYS A 175 39.60 -18.01 -28.42
CA CYS A 175 39.57 -18.19 -29.87
C CYS A 175 39.39 -16.84 -30.60
N TYR A 176 38.43 -16.01 -30.19
CA TYR A 176 38.21 -14.71 -30.84
C TYR A 176 39.38 -13.74 -30.64
N LEU A 177 39.96 -13.67 -29.43
CA LEU A 177 41.13 -12.85 -29.16
C LEU A 177 42.30 -13.23 -30.05
N LYS A 178 42.56 -14.54 -30.18
CA LYS A 178 43.66 -15.01 -31.03
C LYS A 178 43.35 -14.84 -32.53
N ALA A 179 42.08 -14.92 -32.96
CA ALA A 179 41.69 -14.56 -34.33
C ALA A 179 41.92 -13.06 -34.63
N ILE A 180 41.63 -12.18 -33.66
CA ILE A 180 41.90 -10.74 -33.74
C ILE A 180 43.41 -10.45 -33.76
N GLU A 181 44.20 -11.17 -32.96
CA GLU A 181 45.66 -11.05 -32.93
C GLU A 181 46.26 -11.39 -34.31
N THR A 182 45.78 -12.45 -34.95
CA THR A 182 46.20 -12.85 -36.30
C THR A 182 45.72 -11.88 -37.38
N GLN A 183 44.46 -11.42 -37.32
CA GLN A 183 43.88 -10.48 -38.29
C GLN A 183 43.08 -9.37 -37.58
N PRO A 184 43.71 -8.23 -37.23
CA PRO A 184 43.05 -7.16 -36.47
C PRO A 184 41.86 -6.51 -37.17
N SER A 185 41.80 -6.54 -38.51
CA SER A 185 40.68 -5.98 -39.29
C SER A 185 39.47 -6.91 -39.42
N PHE A 186 39.49 -8.09 -38.81
CA PHE A 186 38.41 -9.07 -38.94
C PHE A 186 37.21 -8.73 -38.04
N ALA A 187 36.30 -7.89 -38.56
CA ALA A 187 35.15 -7.35 -37.85
C ALA A 187 34.26 -8.41 -37.16
N VAL A 188 34.11 -9.60 -37.77
CA VAL A 188 33.29 -10.70 -37.24
C VAL A 188 33.80 -11.19 -35.88
N ALA A 189 35.12 -11.35 -35.70
CA ALA A 189 35.69 -11.77 -34.42
C ALA A 189 35.50 -10.71 -33.32
N TRP A 190 35.57 -9.42 -33.67
CA TRP A 190 35.25 -8.32 -32.73
C TRP A 190 33.79 -8.37 -32.28
N SER A 191 32.84 -8.54 -33.21
CA SER A 191 31.41 -8.66 -32.89
C SER A 191 31.11 -9.90 -32.04
N ASN A 192 31.73 -11.05 -32.37
CA ASN A 192 31.54 -12.28 -31.61
C ASN A 192 32.13 -12.19 -30.20
N LEU A 193 33.27 -11.52 -30.04
CA LEU A 193 33.85 -11.23 -28.74
C LEU A 193 32.94 -10.28 -27.92
N GLY A 194 32.36 -9.26 -28.56
CA GLY A 194 31.35 -8.39 -27.95
C GLY A 194 30.15 -9.18 -27.41
N CYS A 195 29.66 -10.17 -28.16
CA CYS A 195 28.59 -11.06 -27.69
C CYS A 195 28.98 -11.85 -26.43
N VAL A 196 30.24 -12.30 -26.32
CA VAL A 196 30.72 -13.03 -25.14
C VAL A 196 30.75 -12.11 -23.92
N PHE A 197 31.31 -10.91 -24.05
CA PHE A 197 31.32 -9.94 -22.95
C PHE A 197 29.90 -9.55 -22.52
N ASN A 198 28.97 -9.43 -23.46
CA ASN A 198 27.57 -9.19 -23.13
C ASN A 198 26.97 -10.32 -22.29
N ALA A 199 27.21 -11.57 -22.69
CA ALA A 199 26.76 -12.75 -21.95
C ALA A 199 27.40 -12.87 -20.54
N GLN A 200 28.57 -12.26 -20.33
CA GLN A 200 29.25 -12.19 -19.03
C GLN A 200 28.80 -11.00 -18.17
N GLY A 201 27.93 -10.12 -18.68
CA GLY A 201 27.52 -8.89 -17.98
C GLY A 201 28.52 -7.73 -18.06
N GLU A 202 29.58 -7.88 -18.86
CA GLU A 202 30.63 -6.87 -19.06
C GLU A 202 30.21 -5.85 -20.14
N ILE A 203 29.15 -5.08 -19.84
CA ILE A 203 28.44 -4.20 -20.78
C ILE A 203 29.38 -3.22 -21.50
N TRP A 204 30.31 -2.58 -20.77
CA TRP A 204 31.21 -1.59 -21.35
C TRP A 204 32.22 -2.19 -22.34
N LEU A 205 32.70 -3.40 -22.07
CA LEU A 205 33.59 -4.13 -22.98
C LEU A 205 32.82 -4.60 -24.22
N ALA A 206 31.58 -5.06 -24.05
CA ALA A 206 30.71 -5.41 -25.16
C ALA A 206 30.49 -4.22 -26.12
N ILE A 207 30.15 -3.04 -25.59
CA ILE A 207 30.00 -1.79 -26.39
C ILE A 207 31.28 -1.50 -27.17
N HIS A 208 32.44 -1.51 -26.50
CA HIS A 208 33.73 -1.22 -27.15
C HIS A 208 34.00 -2.15 -28.35
N HIS A 209 33.77 -3.45 -28.18
CA HIS A 209 34.04 -4.44 -29.23
C HIS A 209 33.03 -4.37 -30.37
N PHE A 210 31.75 -4.11 -30.11
CA PHE A 210 30.77 -3.86 -31.18
C PHE A 210 31.07 -2.56 -31.94
N GLU A 211 31.51 -1.49 -31.26
CA GLU A 211 31.96 -0.26 -31.93
C GLU A 211 33.16 -0.50 -32.83
N LYS A 212 34.11 -1.33 -32.39
CA LYS A 212 35.24 -1.73 -33.25
C LYS A 212 34.79 -2.56 -34.45
N ALA A 213 33.83 -3.47 -34.28
CA ALA A 213 33.28 -4.24 -35.40
C ALA A 213 32.66 -3.34 -36.47
N VAL A 214 31.82 -2.36 -36.09
CA VAL A 214 31.17 -1.45 -37.05
C VAL A 214 32.12 -0.39 -37.63
N GLN A 215 33.22 -0.07 -36.95
CA GLN A 215 34.29 0.77 -37.50
C GLN A 215 35.06 0.05 -38.62
N LEU A 216 35.28 -1.25 -38.46
CA LEU A 216 36.00 -2.09 -39.41
C LEU A 216 35.13 -2.49 -40.61
N ASP A 217 33.83 -2.71 -40.40
CA ASP A 217 32.86 -2.96 -41.46
C ASP A 217 31.58 -2.13 -41.25
N GLN A 218 31.42 -1.08 -42.04
CA GLN A 218 30.29 -0.15 -41.96
C GLN A 218 28.97 -0.72 -42.49
N ASN A 219 28.99 -1.90 -43.12
CA ASN A 219 27.81 -2.60 -43.63
C ASN A 219 27.43 -3.80 -42.74
N PHE A 220 28.06 -3.95 -41.58
CA PHE A 220 27.82 -5.08 -40.68
C PHE A 220 26.53 -4.91 -39.86
N LEU A 221 25.41 -5.31 -40.45
CA LEU A 221 24.06 -5.19 -39.88
C LEU A 221 23.96 -5.76 -38.46
N ASP A 222 24.39 -7.01 -38.24
CA ASP A 222 24.26 -7.69 -36.95
C ASP A 222 25.04 -6.98 -35.84
N ALA A 223 26.20 -6.39 -36.16
CA ALA A 223 26.97 -5.62 -35.19
C ALA A 223 26.26 -4.33 -34.77
N TYR A 224 25.56 -3.64 -35.68
CA TYR A 224 24.72 -2.48 -35.32
C TYR A 224 23.51 -2.85 -34.47
N ILE A 225 22.84 -3.98 -34.76
CA ILE A 225 21.70 -4.46 -33.96
C ILE A 225 22.17 -4.80 -32.55
N ASN A 226 23.25 -5.57 -32.41
CA ASN A 226 23.81 -5.95 -31.12
C ASN A 226 24.34 -4.73 -30.34
N LEU A 227 25.00 -3.78 -31.01
CA LEU A 227 25.41 -2.52 -30.41
C LEU A 227 24.20 -1.75 -29.85
N GLY A 228 23.13 -1.65 -30.63
CA GLY A 228 21.88 -1.00 -30.18
C GLY A 228 21.25 -1.68 -28.96
N ASN A 229 21.25 -3.01 -28.91
CA ASN A 229 20.71 -3.79 -27.80
C ASN A 229 21.50 -3.52 -26.50
N VAL A 230 22.83 -3.60 -26.55
CA VAL A 230 23.69 -3.37 -25.36
C VAL A 230 23.64 -1.90 -24.92
N LEU A 231 23.58 -0.96 -25.86
CA LEU A 231 23.42 0.47 -25.53
C LEU A 231 22.06 0.77 -24.87
N LYS A 232 21.00 0.08 -25.28
CA LYS A 232 19.68 0.15 -24.61
C LYS A 232 19.79 -0.37 -23.17
N GLU A 233 20.39 -1.53 -22.96
CA GLU A 233 20.59 -2.10 -21.61
C GLU A 233 21.43 -1.18 -20.71
N ALA A 234 22.44 -0.51 -21.29
CA ALA A 234 23.24 0.50 -20.61
C ALA A 234 22.52 1.85 -20.39
N ARG A 235 21.28 2.01 -20.86
CA ARG A 235 20.48 3.25 -20.86
C ARG A 235 21.13 4.44 -21.59
N ILE A 236 21.93 4.16 -22.61
CA ILE A 236 22.57 5.17 -23.47
C ILE A 236 21.72 5.35 -24.74
N PHE A 237 20.52 5.89 -24.54
CA PHE A 237 19.45 5.85 -25.54
C PHE A 237 19.79 6.56 -26.85
N ASP A 238 20.44 7.73 -26.81
CA ASP A 238 20.77 8.48 -28.03
C ASP A 238 21.67 7.68 -28.99
N ARG A 239 22.63 6.94 -28.43
CA ARG A 239 23.54 6.07 -29.21
C ARG A 239 22.83 4.79 -29.65
N ALA A 240 21.93 4.24 -28.83
CA ALA A 240 21.12 3.08 -29.20
C ALA A 240 20.24 3.39 -30.41
N VAL A 241 19.55 4.55 -30.41
CA VAL A 241 18.75 5.04 -31.55
C VAL A 241 19.62 5.17 -32.80
N ALA A 242 20.80 5.79 -32.69
CA ALA A 242 21.71 5.94 -33.82
C ALA A 242 22.14 4.58 -34.42
N ALA A 243 22.44 3.59 -33.57
CA ALA A 243 22.81 2.25 -34.00
C ALA A 243 21.65 1.53 -34.72
N TYR A 244 20.42 1.59 -34.17
CA TYR A 244 19.24 1.00 -34.81
C TYR A 244 18.85 1.70 -36.11
N LEU A 245 18.90 3.03 -36.17
CA LEU A 245 18.64 3.77 -37.41
C LEU A 245 19.68 3.42 -38.49
N ARG A 246 20.94 3.20 -38.11
CA ARG A 246 21.97 2.72 -39.04
C ARG A 246 21.68 1.29 -39.52
N ALA A 247 21.25 0.40 -38.63
CA ALA A 247 20.79 -0.94 -39.01
C ALA A 247 19.57 -0.89 -39.97
N LEU A 248 18.62 0.01 -39.74
CA LEU A 248 17.45 0.21 -40.62
C LEU A 248 17.83 0.85 -41.96
N ASN A 249 18.86 1.69 -42.01
CA ASN A 249 19.39 2.18 -43.30
C ASN A 249 19.99 1.04 -44.15
N LEU A 250 20.59 0.03 -43.51
CA LEU A 250 21.11 -1.16 -44.19
C LEU A 250 19.98 -2.14 -44.56
N SER A 251 18.97 -2.30 -43.69
CA SER A 251 17.81 -3.16 -43.90
C SER A 251 16.51 -2.51 -43.42
N PRO A 252 15.81 -1.74 -44.28
CA PRO A 252 14.64 -0.95 -43.87
C PRO A 252 13.43 -1.77 -43.41
N ASN A 253 13.33 -3.02 -43.86
CA ASN A 253 12.19 -3.91 -43.62
C ASN A 253 12.44 -4.90 -42.46
N HIS A 254 13.32 -4.56 -41.51
CA HIS A 254 13.65 -5.45 -40.39
C HIS A 254 12.73 -5.22 -39.17
N ALA A 255 11.64 -6.00 -39.06
CA ALA A 255 10.61 -5.85 -38.03
C ALA A 255 11.16 -5.80 -36.58
N VAL A 256 12.09 -6.71 -36.24
CA VAL A 256 12.71 -6.76 -34.89
C VAL A 256 13.47 -5.48 -34.55
N VAL A 257 14.14 -4.84 -35.52
CA VAL A 257 14.88 -3.60 -35.28
C VAL A 257 13.92 -2.44 -35.05
N HIS A 258 12.81 -2.37 -35.80
CA HIS A 258 11.73 -1.42 -35.51
C HIS A 258 11.16 -1.65 -34.10
N GLY A 259 10.89 -2.90 -33.71
CA GLY A 259 10.41 -3.23 -32.36
C GLY A 259 11.38 -2.80 -31.24
N ASN A 260 12.68 -3.07 -31.41
CA ASN A 260 13.70 -2.69 -30.43
C ASN A 260 13.90 -1.16 -30.36
N LEU A 261 13.85 -0.48 -31.50
CA LEU A 261 13.89 0.99 -31.56
C LEU A 261 12.69 1.61 -30.86
N ALA A 262 11.49 1.06 -31.09
CA ALA A 262 10.27 1.49 -30.43
C ALA A 262 10.35 1.35 -28.89
N CYS A 263 10.98 0.28 -28.38
CA CYS A 263 11.26 0.16 -26.94
C CYS A 263 12.13 1.31 -26.41
N VAL A 264 13.15 1.73 -27.16
CA VAL A 264 13.98 2.88 -26.75
C VAL A 264 13.17 4.17 -26.72
N TYR A 265 12.34 4.41 -27.73
CA TYR A 265 11.45 5.59 -27.73
C TYR A 265 10.46 5.57 -26.57
N TYR A 266 9.91 4.40 -26.23
CA TYR A 266 9.04 4.23 -25.07
C TYR A 266 9.78 4.57 -23.76
N GLU A 267 10.99 4.04 -23.55
CA GLU A 267 11.80 4.33 -22.36
C GLU A 267 12.26 5.79 -22.26
N GLN A 268 12.39 6.50 -23.39
CA GLN A 268 12.64 7.95 -23.43
C GLN A 268 11.39 8.81 -23.18
N GLY A 269 10.20 8.20 -23.09
CA GLY A 269 8.92 8.91 -22.97
C GLY A 269 8.39 9.51 -24.27
N LEU A 270 8.96 9.13 -25.42
CA LEU A 270 8.51 9.53 -26.76
C LEU A 270 7.40 8.59 -27.24
N ILE A 271 6.26 8.62 -26.53
CA ILE A 271 5.21 7.59 -26.65
C ILE A 271 4.60 7.54 -28.06
N ASP A 272 4.34 8.69 -28.69
CA ASP A 272 3.78 8.73 -30.05
C ASP A 272 4.68 8.05 -31.07
N LEU A 273 5.99 8.33 -30.99
CA LEU A 273 6.99 7.74 -31.88
C LEU A 273 7.16 6.24 -31.62
N ALA A 274 7.06 5.80 -30.36
CA ALA A 274 7.06 4.40 -30.01
C ALA A 274 5.87 3.66 -30.63
N VAL A 275 4.65 4.21 -30.52
CA VAL A 275 3.42 3.64 -31.10
C VAL A 275 3.55 3.47 -32.61
N ASP A 276 3.98 4.51 -33.33
CA ASP A 276 4.12 4.46 -34.79
C ASP A 276 5.18 3.43 -35.21
N THR A 277 6.30 3.37 -34.48
CA THR A 277 7.39 2.43 -34.77
C THR A 277 6.99 0.97 -34.46
N TYR A 278 6.23 0.72 -33.39
CA TYR A 278 5.66 -0.61 -33.11
C TYR A 278 4.66 -1.04 -34.19
N ARG A 279 3.79 -0.13 -34.64
CA ARG A 279 2.87 -0.41 -35.76
C ARG A 279 3.65 -0.79 -37.01
N ARG A 280 4.76 -0.09 -37.30
CA ARG A 280 5.62 -0.45 -38.43
C ARG A 280 6.25 -1.84 -38.28
N ALA A 281 6.69 -2.22 -37.08
CA ALA A 281 7.19 -3.57 -36.81
C ALA A 281 6.12 -4.64 -37.07
N ILE A 282 4.88 -4.38 -36.67
CA ILE A 282 3.72 -5.28 -36.85
C ILE A 282 3.30 -5.36 -38.32
N GLU A 283 3.31 -4.25 -39.06
CA GLU A 283 3.04 -4.24 -40.51
C GLU A 283 4.03 -5.13 -41.27
N LEU A 284 5.31 -5.08 -40.89
CA LEU A 284 6.37 -5.89 -41.48
C LEU A 284 6.28 -7.36 -41.06
N GLN A 285 5.89 -7.62 -39.80
CA GLN A 285 5.72 -8.97 -39.26
C GLN A 285 4.43 -9.08 -38.42
N PRO A 286 3.30 -9.49 -39.03
CA PRO A 286 2.02 -9.59 -38.33
C PRO A 286 1.97 -10.65 -37.22
N ASN A 287 2.86 -11.65 -37.25
CA ASN A 287 2.98 -12.67 -36.20
C ASN A 287 4.13 -12.31 -35.23
N PHE A 288 3.95 -11.21 -34.48
CA PHE A 288 4.95 -10.71 -33.53
C PHE A 288 4.31 -10.33 -32.18
N PRO A 289 4.03 -11.32 -31.30
CA PRO A 289 3.32 -11.10 -30.03
C PRO A 289 3.93 -10.02 -29.12
N ASP A 290 5.25 -9.98 -28.99
CA ASP A 290 5.95 -9.00 -28.15
C ASP A 290 5.71 -7.56 -28.64
N ALA A 291 5.66 -7.35 -29.96
CA ALA A 291 5.37 -6.04 -30.54
C ALA A 291 3.93 -5.59 -30.25
N TYR A 292 2.95 -6.49 -30.29
CA TYR A 292 1.58 -6.19 -29.87
C TYR A 292 1.49 -5.88 -28.37
N CYS A 293 2.19 -6.66 -27.53
CA CYS A 293 2.22 -6.43 -26.08
C CYS A 293 2.84 -5.06 -25.74
N ASN A 294 3.96 -4.72 -26.37
CA ASN A 294 4.64 -3.44 -26.15
C ASN A 294 3.88 -2.25 -26.75
N LEU A 295 3.23 -2.43 -27.91
CA LEU A 295 2.30 -1.44 -28.45
C LEU A 295 1.14 -1.18 -27.47
N ALA A 296 0.59 -2.24 -26.87
CA ALA A 296 -0.48 -2.11 -25.89
C ALA A 296 -0.04 -1.33 -24.64
N ASN A 297 1.19 -1.54 -24.15
CA ASN A 297 1.78 -0.74 -23.07
C ASN A 297 1.81 0.76 -23.46
N ALA A 298 2.32 1.08 -24.65
CA ALA A 298 2.40 2.45 -25.16
C ALA A 298 1.01 3.11 -25.36
N LEU A 299 0.03 2.36 -25.87
CA LEU A 299 -1.34 2.84 -26.02
C LEU A 299 -2.03 3.08 -24.67
N LYS A 300 -1.73 2.26 -23.66
CA LYS A 300 -2.23 2.47 -22.29
C LYS A 300 -1.70 3.78 -21.71
N GLU A 301 -0.41 4.06 -21.86
CA GLU A 301 0.20 5.34 -21.42
C GLU A 301 -0.39 6.56 -22.14
N GLN A 302 -0.84 6.41 -23.41
CA GLN A 302 -1.61 7.46 -24.12
C GLN A 302 -3.07 7.59 -23.64
N GLY A 303 -3.55 6.73 -22.73
CA GLY A 303 -4.94 6.68 -22.29
C GLY A 303 -5.90 5.95 -23.25
N LYS A 304 -5.39 5.28 -24.30
CA LYS A 304 -6.18 4.52 -25.28
C LYS A 304 -6.40 3.07 -24.83
N VAL A 305 -7.10 2.92 -23.70
CA VAL A 305 -7.25 1.63 -23.00
C VAL A 305 -7.92 0.56 -23.88
N SER A 306 -8.93 0.92 -24.67
CA SER A 306 -9.64 -0.03 -25.54
C SER A 306 -8.75 -0.61 -26.65
N GLU A 307 -7.92 0.24 -27.28
CA GLU A 307 -6.95 -0.21 -28.29
C GLU A 307 -5.87 -1.09 -27.66
N ALA A 308 -5.39 -0.73 -26.47
CA ALA A 308 -4.44 -1.55 -25.73
C ALA A 308 -5.00 -2.95 -25.41
N GLU A 309 -6.26 -3.04 -24.97
CA GLU A 309 -6.93 -4.31 -24.72
C GLU A 309 -6.99 -5.19 -25.97
N GLU A 310 -7.31 -4.62 -27.13
CA GLU A 310 -7.33 -5.33 -28.41
C GLU A 310 -5.94 -5.85 -28.81
N CYS A 311 -4.90 -5.05 -28.59
CA CYS A 311 -3.52 -5.45 -28.83
C CYS A 311 -3.10 -6.61 -27.92
N TYR A 312 -3.39 -6.59 -26.62
CA TYR A 312 -3.12 -7.73 -25.74
C TYR A 312 -3.88 -8.98 -26.17
N ASN A 313 -5.16 -8.85 -26.50
CA ASN A 313 -5.94 -9.98 -27.01
C ASN A 313 -5.37 -10.55 -28.31
N THR A 314 -4.84 -9.69 -29.18
CA THR A 314 -4.16 -10.12 -30.42
C THR A 314 -2.86 -10.85 -30.10
N ALA A 315 -2.03 -10.33 -29.19
CA ALA A 315 -0.83 -11.03 -28.73
C ALA A 315 -1.16 -12.42 -28.18
N LEU A 316 -2.23 -12.54 -27.39
CA LEU A 316 -2.69 -13.81 -26.81
C LEU A 316 -3.35 -14.76 -27.83
N ARG A 317 -3.95 -14.25 -28.91
CA ARG A 317 -4.41 -15.08 -30.03
C ARG A 317 -3.23 -15.70 -30.79
N LEU A 318 -2.16 -14.93 -30.98
CA LEU A 318 -0.93 -15.40 -31.64
C LEU A 318 -0.13 -16.34 -30.74
N CYS A 319 -0.03 -16.02 -29.45
CA CYS A 319 0.68 -16.79 -28.44
C CYS A 319 -0.13 -16.87 -27.13
N PRO A 320 -0.95 -17.91 -26.94
CA PRO A 320 -1.77 -18.07 -25.73
C PRO A 320 -0.97 -18.22 -24.42
N THR A 321 0.33 -18.50 -24.53
CA THR A 321 1.27 -18.65 -23.42
C THR A 321 2.12 -17.40 -23.17
N HIS A 322 1.73 -16.24 -23.72
CA HIS A 322 2.48 -14.99 -23.51
C HIS A 322 2.15 -14.37 -22.14
N ALA A 323 2.98 -14.66 -21.13
CA ALA A 323 2.73 -14.32 -19.73
C ALA A 323 2.60 -12.81 -19.46
N ASP A 324 3.44 -11.97 -20.10
CA ASP A 324 3.38 -10.51 -19.96
C ASP A 324 2.04 -9.93 -20.43
N SER A 325 1.52 -10.41 -21.56
CA SER A 325 0.19 -9.97 -22.03
C SER A 325 -0.93 -10.43 -21.12
N LEU A 326 -0.85 -11.61 -20.50
CA LEU A 326 -1.84 -12.04 -19.49
C LEU A 326 -1.81 -11.15 -18.26
N ASN A 327 -0.63 -10.85 -17.71
CA ASN A 327 -0.48 -9.97 -16.54
C ASN A 327 -0.94 -8.54 -16.86
N ASN A 328 -0.59 -7.99 -18.01
CA ASN A 328 -0.96 -6.61 -18.35
C ASN A 328 -2.44 -6.48 -18.74
N LEU A 329 -3.02 -7.49 -19.39
CA LEU A 329 -4.47 -7.55 -19.60
C LEU A 329 -5.20 -7.66 -18.25
N ALA A 330 -4.69 -8.46 -17.31
CA ALA A 330 -5.25 -8.55 -15.95
C ALA A 330 -5.24 -7.18 -15.24
N ASN A 331 -4.16 -6.40 -15.38
CA ASN A 331 -4.10 -5.03 -14.86
C ASN A 331 -5.22 -4.14 -15.45
N ILE A 332 -5.45 -4.20 -16.77
CA ILE A 332 -6.57 -3.48 -17.40
C ILE A 332 -7.92 -3.97 -16.89
N LYS A 333 -8.14 -5.29 -16.77
CA LYS A 333 -9.39 -5.83 -16.24
C LYS A 333 -9.64 -5.40 -14.81
N ARG A 334 -8.59 -5.31 -13.99
CA ARG A 334 -8.65 -4.76 -12.63
C ARG A 334 -9.07 -3.29 -12.65
N GLU A 335 -8.42 -2.46 -13.48
CA GLU A 335 -8.75 -1.04 -13.67
C GLU A 335 -10.15 -0.81 -14.26
N GLN A 336 -10.71 -1.80 -14.96
CA GLN A 336 -12.11 -1.80 -15.43
C GLN A 336 -13.12 -2.32 -14.39
N GLY A 337 -12.65 -2.75 -13.22
CA GLY A 337 -13.50 -3.35 -12.18
C GLY A 337 -13.92 -4.80 -12.42
N LYS A 338 -13.38 -5.48 -13.45
CA LYS A 338 -13.66 -6.90 -13.76
C LYS A 338 -12.71 -7.81 -12.95
N ILE A 339 -12.93 -7.85 -11.65
CA ILE A 339 -11.97 -8.43 -10.70
C ILE A 339 -11.78 -9.94 -10.91
N GLU A 340 -12.84 -10.72 -11.10
CA GLU A 340 -12.76 -12.18 -11.29
C GLU A 340 -12.06 -12.55 -12.60
N GLU A 341 -12.20 -11.71 -13.64
CA GLU A 341 -11.47 -11.86 -14.88
C GLU A 341 -9.98 -11.56 -14.66
N SER A 342 -9.64 -10.50 -13.92
CA SER A 342 -8.25 -10.17 -13.62
C SER A 342 -7.55 -11.26 -12.80
N VAL A 343 -8.18 -11.80 -11.75
CA VAL A 343 -7.63 -12.90 -10.94
C VAL A 343 -7.35 -14.12 -11.81
N ARG A 344 -8.30 -14.53 -12.68
CA ARG A 344 -8.09 -15.66 -13.59
C ARG A 344 -6.91 -15.44 -14.53
N LEU A 345 -6.74 -14.24 -15.06
CA LEU A 345 -5.64 -13.89 -15.94
C LEU A 345 -4.29 -13.89 -15.22
N TYR A 346 -4.21 -13.37 -13.98
CA TYR A 346 -2.99 -13.47 -13.17
C TYR A 346 -2.63 -14.91 -12.85
N CYS A 347 -3.60 -15.73 -12.43
CA CYS A 347 -3.37 -17.15 -12.17
C CYS A 347 -2.84 -17.87 -13.43
N LYS A 348 -3.44 -17.61 -14.59
CA LYS A 348 -2.96 -18.18 -15.86
C LYS A 348 -1.54 -17.72 -16.21
N ALA A 349 -1.20 -16.46 -15.96
CA ALA A 349 0.16 -15.96 -16.15
C ALA A 349 1.16 -16.72 -15.27
N LEU A 350 0.81 -17.00 -14.01
CA LEU A 350 1.63 -17.72 -13.04
C LEU A 350 1.68 -19.24 -13.30
N GLU A 351 0.65 -19.83 -13.91
CA GLU A 351 0.68 -21.22 -14.39
C GLU A 351 1.73 -21.40 -15.50
N ILE A 352 1.85 -20.41 -16.38
CA ILE A 352 2.82 -20.42 -17.48
C ILE A 352 4.22 -20.04 -16.99
N PHE A 353 4.33 -19.00 -16.16
CA PHE A 353 5.59 -18.51 -15.63
C PHE A 353 5.50 -18.32 -14.11
N PRO A 354 5.80 -19.37 -13.31
CA PRO A 354 5.70 -19.31 -11.86
C PRO A 354 6.66 -18.31 -11.20
N GLU A 355 7.79 -17.96 -11.85
CA GLU A 355 8.76 -16.99 -11.32
C GLU A 355 8.44 -15.55 -11.73
N PHE A 356 7.17 -15.23 -12.00
CA PHE A 356 6.75 -13.88 -12.36
C PHE A 356 6.44 -13.02 -11.12
N ALA A 357 7.48 -12.39 -10.55
CA ALA A 357 7.35 -11.57 -9.33
C ALA A 357 6.28 -10.46 -9.44
N ALA A 358 6.16 -9.78 -10.60
CA ALA A 358 5.16 -8.73 -10.79
C ALA A 358 3.72 -9.29 -10.77
N ALA A 359 3.47 -10.44 -11.41
CA ALA A 359 2.15 -11.07 -11.39
C ALA A 359 1.75 -11.54 -9.98
N HIS A 360 2.70 -12.08 -9.20
CA HIS A 360 2.47 -12.38 -7.79
C HIS A 360 2.09 -11.14 -6.98
N SER A 361 2.83 -10.03 -7.12
CA SER A 361 2.55 -8.77 -6.41
C SER A 361 1.20 -8.17 -6.81
N ASN A 362 0.86 -8.21 -8.11
CA ASN A 362 -0.42 -7.71 -8.62
C ASN A 362 -1.61 -8.56 -8.16
N LEU A 363 -1.48 -9.89 -8.18
CA LEU A 363 -2.50 -10.80 -7.67
C LEU A 363 -2.70 -10.62 -6.16
N ALA A 364 -1.61 -10.48 -5.40
CA ALA A 364 -1.67 -10.22 -3.97
C ALA A 364 -2.45 -8.93 -3.65
N SER A 365 -2.23 -7.87 -4.43
CA SER A 365 -2.96 -6.60 -4.26
C SER A 365 -4.46 -6.76 -4.47
N VAL A 366 -4.88 -7.56 -5.45
CA VAL A 366 -6.31 -7.85 -5.69
C VAL A 366 -6.90 -8.71 -4.57
N LEU A 367 -6.17 -9.72 -4.09
CA LEU A 367 -6.61 -10.55 -2.98
C LEU A 367 -6.74 -9.76 -1.67
N GLN A 368 -5.83 -8.79 -1.44
CA GLN A 368 -5.92 -7.85 -0.33
C GLN A 368 -7.22 -7.05 -0.40
N GLN A 369 -7.56 -6.49 -1.58
CA GLN A 369 -8.81 -5.76 -1.79
C GLN A 369 -10.07 -6.62 -1.56
N GLN A 370 -9.99 -7.93 -1.87
CA GLN A 370 -11.06 -8.90 -1.58
C GLN A 370 -11.14 -9.31 -0.09
N GLY A 371 -10.24 -8.82 0.77
CA GLY A 371 -10.15 -9.19 2.18
C GLY A 371 -9.47 -10.54 2.44
N LYS A 372 -8.90 -11.18 1.41
CA LYS A 372 -8.16 -12.45 1.50
C LYS A 372 -6.71 -12.21 1.91
N LEU A 373 -6.53 -11.59 3.07
CA LEU A 373 -5.23 -11.06 3.54
C LEU A 373 -4.14 -12.14 3.65
N HIS A 374 -4.49 -13.36 4.07
CA HIS A 374 -3.54 -14.47 4.18
C HIS A 374 -3.04 -14.96 2.81
N GLU A 375 -3.92 -15.07 1.81
CA GLU A 375 -3.54 -15.44 0.44
C GLU A 375 -2.68 -14.34 -0.20
N ALA A 376 -3.04 -13.07 0.02
CA ALA A 376 -2.23 -11.93 -0.43
C ALA A 376 -0.81 -11.97 0.15
N LEU A 377 -0.67 -12.26 1.45
CA LEU A 377 0.64 -12.37 2.11
C LEU A 377 1.52 -13.47 1.51
N LEU A 378 0.93 -14.62 1.14
CA LEU A 378 1.67 -15.72 0.48
C LEU A 378 2.25 -15.27 -0.87
N HIS A 379 1.44 -14.60 -1.69
CA HIS A 379 1.90 -14.12 -3.00
C HIS A 379 2.92 -12.99 -2.89
N TYR A 380 2.79 -12.07 -1.92
CA TYR A 380 3.85 -11.08 -1.67
C TYR A 380 5.17 -11.73 -1.25
N LYS A 381 5.13 -12.76 -0.41
CA LYS A 381 6.32 -13.53 -0.02
C LYS A 381 6.98 -14.20 -1.22
N GLU A 382 6.21 -14.79 -2.14
CA GLU A 382 6.76 -15.35 -3.38
C GLU A 382 7.37 -14.27 -4.28
N ALA A 383 6.70 -13.13 -4.47
CA ALA A 383 7.25 -12.01 -5.25
C ALA A 383 8.61 -11.54 -4.69
N ILE A 384 8.73 -11.46 -3.36
CA ILE A 384 9.96 -11.08 -2.66
C ILE A 384 11.02 -12.18 -2.71
N ARG A 385 10.63 -13.46 -2.65
CA ARG A 385 11.55 -14.60 -2.79
C ARG A 385 12.21 -14.60 -4.17
N ILE A 386 11.42 -14.33 -5.21
CA ILE A 386 11.87 -14.26 -6.60
C ILE A 386 12.73 -13.00 -6.82
N HIS A 387 12.26 -11.83 -6.34
CA HIS A 387 12.97 -10.56 -6.48
C HIS A 387 13.18 -9.88 -5.10
N PRO A 388 14.27 -10.19 -4.38
CA PRO A 388 14.54 -9.63 -3.04
C PRO A 388 14.74 -8.11 -2.97
N THR A 389 14.89 -7.45 -4.12
CA THR A 389 15.01 -5.99 -4.25
C THR A 389 13.70 -5.34 -4.72
N PHE A 390 12.56 -6.03 -4.62
CA PHE A 390 11.25 -5.48 -5.02
C PHE A 390 10.66 -4.56 -3.95
N ALA A 391 11.06 -3.28 -3.94
CA ALA A 391 10.63 -2.31 -2.93
C ALA A 391 9.09 -2.17 -2.81
N ASP A 392 8.36 -2.13 -3.94
CA ASP A 392 6.89 -2.02 -3.94
C ASP A 392 6.22 -3.24 -3.30
N ALA A 393 6.72 -4.46 -3.54
CA ALA A 393 6.18 -5.67 -2.92
C ALA A 393 6.35 -5.64 -1.39
N TYR A 394 7.49 -5.17 -0.88
CA TYR A 394 7.66 -4.95 0.56
C TYR A 394 6.68 -3.90 1.11
N SER A 395 6.52 -2.76 0.44
CA SER A 395 5.58 -1.72 0.88
C SER A 395 4.13 -2.23 0.91
N ASN A 396 3.69 -2.93 -0.15
CA ASN A 396 2.33 -3.47 -0.24
C ASN A 396 2.10 -4.62 0.76
N MET A 397 3.10 -5.48 0.99
CA MET A 397 3.06 -6.47 2.07
C MET A 397 2.93 -5.80 3.44
N GLY A 398 3.63 -4.69 3.66
CA GLY A 398 3.52 -3.89 4.87
C GLY A 398 2.10 -3.35 5.09
N ASN A 399 1.42 -2.89 4.03
CA ASN A 399 0.03 -2.47 4.10
C ASN A 399 -0.90 -3.63 4.50
N THR A 400 -0.70 -4.81 3.91
CA THR A 400 -1.47 -6.02 4.25
C THR A 400 -1.27 -6.41 5.72
N LEU A 401 -0.02 -6.41 6.20
CA LEU A 401 0.29 -6.71 7.61
C LEU A 401 -0.31 -5.68 8.57
N LYS A 402 -0.31 -4.39 8.18
CA LYS A 402 -0.98 -3.32 8.93
C LYS A 402 -2.48 -3.60 9.06
N GLU A 403 -3.15 -4.02 7.98
CA GLU A 403 -4.57 -4.40 8.01
C GLU A 403 -4.83 -5.63 8.89
N MET A 404 -3.90 -6.59 8.90
CA MET A 404 -3.92 -7.74 9.82
C MET A 404 -3.56 -7.38 11.27
N GLN A 405 -3.29 -6.11 11.58
CA GLN A 405 -2.82 -5.61 12.88
C GLN A 405 -1.42 -6.13 13.31
N ASP A 406 -0.64 -6.71 12.39
CA ASP A 406 0.78 -7.01 12.60
C ASP A 406 1.63 -5.75 12.37
N VAL A 407 1.62 -4.88 13.38
CA VAL A 407 2.34 -3.61 13.37
C VAL A 407 3.86 -3.80 13.21
N GLN A 408 4.44 -4.80 13.86
CA GLN A 408 5.88 -5.03 13.82
C GLN A 408 6.32 -5.56 12.45
N GLY A 409 5.57 -6.51 11.88
CA GLY A 409 5.78 -6.97 10.51
C GLY A 409 5.67 -5.83 9.50
N ALA A 410 4.67 -4.96 9.63
CA ALA A 410 4.50 -3.79 8.77
C ALA A 410 5.72 -2.84 8.83
N ILE A 411 6.19 -2.49 10.04
CA ILE A 411 7.38 -1.63 10.22
C ILE A 411 8.62 -2.24 9.54
N GLN A 412 8.85 -3.55 9.72
CA GLN A 412 9.99 -4.24 9.09
C GLN A 412 9.91 -4.17 7.56
N CYS A 413 8.72 -4.37 6.99
CA CYS A 413 8.49 -4.32 5.56
C CYS A 413 8.74 -2.92 4.99
N TYR A 414 8.18 -1.87 5.58
CA TYR A 414 8.44 -0.49 5.12
C TYR A 414 9.90 -0.09 5.28
N THR A 415 10.53 -0.48 6.39
CA THR A 415 11.96 -0.23 6.61
C THR A 415 12.80 -0.89 5.53
N ARG A 416 12.46 -2.13 5.15
CA ARG A 416 13.16 -2.84 4.08
C ARG A 416 12.93 -2.19 2.71
N ALA A 417 11.71 -1.76 2.40
CA ALA A 417 11.41 -1.01 1.18
C ALA A 417 12.24 0.28 1.09
N ILE A 418 12.40 1.01 2.20
CA ILE A 418 13.23 2.23 2.28
C ILE A 418 14.72 1.91 2.16
N GLN A 419 15.21 0.81 2.73
CA GLN A 419 16.61 0.39 2.56
C GLN A 419 16.95 0.07 1.10
N ILE A 420 16.02 -0.55 0.38
CA ILE A 420 16.17 -0.87 -1.05
C ILE A 420 16.07 0.40 -1.90
N ASN A 421 15.07 1.24 -1.63
CA ASN A 421 14.85 2.51 -2.31
C ASN A 421 14.68 3.66 -1.29
N PRO A 422 15.77 4.37 -0.93
CA PRO A 422 15.70 5.48 0.03
C PRO A 422 14.82 6.65 -0.42
N ALA A 423 14.58 6.80 -1.73
CA ALA A 423 13.74 7.84 -2.31
C ALA A 423 12.24 7.48 -2.37
N PHE A 424 11.84 6.35 -1.78
CA PHE A 424 10.45 5.87 -1.83
C PHE A 424 9.52 6.63 -0.86
N ALA A 425 9.02 7.77 -1.31
CA ALA A 425 8.19 8.67 -0.50
C ALA A 425 6.96 7.99 0.13
N ASP A 426 6.26 7.12 -0.61
CA ASP A 426 5.07 6.43 -0.12
C ASP A 426 5.41 5.44 1.03
N ALA A 427 6.56 4.75 0.96
CA ALA A 427 7.02 3.89 2.06
C ALA A 427 7.35 4.68 3.33
N HIS A 428 7.97 5.87 3.21
CA HIS A 428 8.18 6.78 4.33
C HIS A 428 6.85 7.26 4.95
N SER A 429 5.87 7.59 4.12
CA SER A 429 4.53 7.99 4.56
C SER A 429 3.79 6.85 5.28
N ASN A 430 3.86 5.63 4.74
CA ASN A 430 3.23 4.45 5.34
C ASN A 430 3.89 4.10 6.69
N LEU A 431 5.22 4.13 6.77
CA LEU A 431 5.96 3.96 8.03
C LEU A 431 5.56 5.04 9.06
N ALA A 432 5.45 6.30 8.62
CA ALA A 432 5.00 7.40 9.46
C ALA A 432 3.58 7.17 10.01
N SER A 433 2.66 6.64 9.17
CA SER A 433 1.32 6.29 9.61
C SER A 433 1.34 5.21 10.68
N VAL A 434 2.16 4.17 10.55
CA VAL A 434 2.24 3.12 11.57
C VAL A 434 2.84 3.63 12.87
N HIS A 435 3.87 4.48 12.82
CA HIS A 435 4.40 5.14 14.02
C HIS A 435 3.36 6.02 14.71
N LYS A 436 2.58 6.79 13.93
CA LYS A 436 1.47 7.60 14.45
C LYS A 436 0.44 6.71 15.16
N ASP A 437 -0.01 5.65 14.50
CA ASP A 437 -1.04 4.74 15.02
C ASP A 437 -0.55 3.96 16.26
N SER A 438 0.77 3.81 16.41
CA SER A 438 1.44 3.19 17.57
C SER A 438 1.75 4.18 18.71
N GLY A 439 1.48 5.48 18.53
CA GLY A 439 1.76 6.53 19.52
C GLY A 439 3.19 7.11 19.48
N ASN A 440 4.04 6.65 18.55
CA ASN A 440 5.41 7.14 18.33
C ASN A 440 5.38 8.39 17.44
N ILE A 441 4.78 9.47 17.96
CA ILE A 441 4.53 10.70 17.21
C ILE A 441 5.82 11.38 16.70
N PRO A 442 6.94 11.46 17.46
CA PRO A 442 8.18 12.05 16.96
C PRO A 442 8.74 11.36 15.71
N GLU A 443 8.77 10.02 15.71
CA GLU A 443 9.22 9.21 14.58
C GLU A 443 8.30 9.37 13.36
N ALA A 444 6.99 9.47 13.60
CA ALA A 444 6.01 9.77 12.56
C ALA A 444 6.27 11.14 11.91
N ILE A 445 6.51 12.18 12.71
CA ILE A 445 6.82 13.54 12.21
C ILE A 445 8.07 13.52 11.34
N GLN A 446 9.13 12.86 11.78
CA GLN A 446 10.38 12.78 11.01
C GLN A 446 10.19 12.06 9.68
N SER A 447 9.44 10.96 9.68
CA SER A 447 9.15 10.16 8.49
C SER A 447 8.26 10.92 7.50
N TYR A 448 7.21 11.60 7.96
CA TYR A 448 6.39 12.47 7.09
C TYR A 448 7.18 13.65 6.50
N ARG A 449 8.06 14.28 7.30
CA ARG A 449 8.96 15.35 6.78
C ARG A 449 9.87 14.82 5.68
N THR A 450 10.38 13.60 5.83
CA THR A 450 11.22 12.95 4.81
C THR A 450 10.40 12.66 3.54
N ALA A 451 9.19 12.10 3.69
CA ALA A 451 8.28 11.87 2.57
C ALA A 451 7.97 13.16 1.79
N LEU A 452 7.69 14.26 2.49
CA LEU A 452 7.43 15.57 1.87
C LEU A 452 8.66 16.22 1.25
N LYS A 453 9.87 15.93 1.76
CA LYS A 453 11.13 16.37 1.14
C LYS A 453 11.36 15.66 -0.19
N LEU A 454 11.04 14.37 -0.26
CA LEU A 454 11.15 13.55 -1.47
C LEU A 454 10.04 13.87 -2.49
N LYS A 455 8.81 14.10 -2.01
CA LYS A 455 7.62 14.40 -2.81
C LYS A 455 6.87 15.61 -2.21
N PRO A 456 7.19 16.85 -2.64
CA PRO A 456 6.58 18.06 -2.07
C PRO A 456 5.06 18.16 -2.30
N ASN A 457 4.57 17.62 -3.43
CA ASN A 457 3.13 17.49 -3.70
C ASN A 457 2.62 16.14 -3.21
N PHE A 458 2.44 16.02 -1.89
CA PHE A 458 1.92 14.81 -1.25
C PHE A 458 0.85 15.16 -0.21
N PRO A 459 -0.41 15.37 -0.64
CA PRO A 459 -1.52 15.75 0.23
C PRO A 459 -1.69 14.89 1.49
N ASP A 460 -1.66 13.56 1.35
CA ASP A 460 -1.86 12.63 2.47
C ASP A 460 -0.78 12.76 3.54
N ALA A 461 0.49 12.82 3.13
CA ALA A 461 1.60 13.04 4.05
C ALA A 461 1.52 14.42 4.73
N TYR A 462 1.08 15.45 3.99
CA TYR A 462 0.95 16.81 4.53
C TYR A 462 -0.15 16.91 5.59
N CYS A 463 -1.35 16.42 5.30
CA CYS A 463 -2.47 16.44 6.23
C CYS A 463 -2.20 15.59 7.48
N ASN A 464 -1.56 14.42 7.31
CA ASN A 464 -1.17 13.58 8.46
C ASN A 464 -0.07 14.23 9.31
N LEU A 465 0.92 14.91 8.69
CA LEU A 465 1.91 15.69 9.43
C LEU A 465 1.23 16.83 10.21
N ALA A 466 0.32 17.57 9.59
CA ALA A 466 -0.42 18.64 10.25
C ALA A 466 -1.22 18.11 11.46
N HIS A 467 -1.76 16.90 11.37
CA HIS A 467 -2.40 16.21 12.49
C HIS A 467 -1.42 15.85 13.62
N CYS A 468 -0.26 15.27 13.29
CA CYS A 468 0.78 14.99 14.29
C CYS A 468 1.26 16.25 15.02
N LEU A 469 1.44 17.36 14.28
CA LEU A 469 1.82 18.66 14.87
C LEU A 469 0.71 19.23 15.75
N GLN A 470 -0.56 19.04 15.39
CA GLN A 470 -1.71 19.39 16.24
C GLN A 470 -1.71 18.57 17.54
N ILE A 471 -1.43 17.26 17.47
CA ILE A 471 -1.37 16.37 18.64
C ILE A 471 -0.34 16.84 19.67
N ILE A 472 0.81 17.31 19.21
CA ILE A 472 1.91 17.75 20.09
C ILE A 472 1.89 19.25 20.38
N CYS A 473 0.84 19.97 19.94
CA CYS A 473 0.75 21.43 20.05
C CYS A 473 1.94 22.19 19.45
N ASP A 474 2.52 21.69 18.36
CA ASP A 474 3.54 22.42 17.60
C ASP A 474 2.83 23.42 16.66
N TRP A 475 2.89 24.68 17.06
CA TRP A 475 2.22 25.79 16.38
C TRP A 475 3.19 26.73 15.64
N THR A 476 4.43 26.29 15.42
CA THR A 476 5.48 27.10 14.76
C THR A 476 5.05 27.73 13.44
N ASP A 477 4.33 26.99 12.59
CA ASP A 477 3.78 27.48 11.31
C ASP A 477 2.24 27.32 11.22
N TYR A 478 1.52 27.40 12.35
CA TYR A 478 0.10 27.04 12.45
C TYR A 478 -0.79 27.71 11.39
N GLU A 479 -0.71 29.03 11.22
CA GLU A 479 -1.60 29.76 10.31
C GLU A 479 -1.39 29.41 8.83
N SER A 480 -0.13 29.37 8.38
CA SER A 480 0.21 29.00 7.00
C SER A 480 -0.13 27.55 6.72
N ARG A 481 0.12 26.66 7.70
CA ARG A 481 -0.20 25.24 7.62
C ARG A 481 -1.70 24.98 7.51
N MET A 482 -2.52 25.65 8.31
CA MET A 482 -3.97 25.51 8.23
C MET A 482 -4.53 26.06 6.91
N LYS A 483 -4.04 27.20 6.42
CA LYS A 483 -4.43 27.73 5.10
C LYS A 483 -4.12 26.74 3.97
N LYS A 484 -2.92 26.14 3.99
CA LYS A 484 -2.53 25.13 2.99
C LYS A 484 -3.37 23.85 3.10
N LEU A 485 -3.67 23.38 4.31
CA LEU A 485 -4.55 22.22 4.53
C LEU A 485 -5.95 22.46 3.94
N VAL A 486 -6.54 23.63 4.21
CA VAL A 486 -7.85 24.01 3.66
C VAL A 486 -7.81 24.05 2.12
N SER A 487 -6.75 24.61 1.52
CA SER A 487 -6.57 24.64 0.07
C SER A 487 -6.44 23.24 -0.55
N ILE A 488 -5.72 22.32 0.10
CA ILE A 488 -5.60 20.93 -0.35
C ILE A 488 -6.97 20.25 -0.35
N VAL A 489 -7.75 20.40 0.73
CA VAL A 489 -9.08 19.80 0.83
C VAL A 489 -10.02 20.39 -0.23
N ALA A 490 -9.98 21.70 -0.45
CA ALA A 490 -10.81 22.35 -1.47
C ALA A 490 -10.50 21.79 -2.88
N ASP A 491 -9.23 21.73 -3.26
CA ASP A 491 -8.76 21.16 -4.52
C ASP A 491 -9.19 19.69 -4.69
N GLN A 492 -9.06 18.88 -3.63
CA GLN A 492 -9.49 17.48 -3.67
C GLN A 492 -11.00 17.34 -3.88
N LEU A 493 -11.81 18.11 -3.14
CA LEU A 493 -13.26 18.07 -3.26
C LEU A 493 -13.75 18.57 -4.64
N GLU A 494 -13.14 19.64 -5.18
CA GLU A 494 -13.46 20.18 -6.51
C GLU A 494 -13.15 19.18 -7.63
N ASN A 495 -12.07 18.41 -7.48
CA ASN A 495 -11.65 17.41 -8.46
C ASN A 495 -12.24 16.00 -8.19
N ASN A 496 -13.29 15.88 -7.37
CA ASN A 496 -13.90 14.60 -7.00
C ASN A 496 -12.93 13.56 -6.42
N ARG A 497 -11.81 13.99 -5.82
CA ARG A 497 -10.84 13.11 -5.16
C ARG A 497 -11.22 12.85 -3.71
N LEU A 498 -10.83 11.70 -3.18
CA LEU A 498 -10.95 11.40 -1.76
C LEU A 498 -10.10 12.41 -0.96
N PRO A 499 -10.68 13.15 0.00
CA PRO A 499 -9.90 14.08 0.80
C PRO A 499 -8.87 13.39 1.70
N SER A 500 -7.69 13.99 1.81
CA SER A 500 -6.63 13.50 2.71
C SER A 500 -6.94 13.72 4.19
N VAL A 501 -7.90 14.59 4.50
CA VAL A 501 -8.39 14.82 5.86
C VAL A 501 -9.52 13.85 6.15
N HIS A 502 -9.28 12.94 7.11
CA HIS A 502 -10.31 12.01 7.60
C HIS A 502 -11.48 12.76 8.27
N PRO A 503 -12.74 12.26 8.18
CA PRO A 503 -13.91 12.94 8.76
C PRO A 503 -13.74 13.27 10.24
N HIS A 504 -13.18 12.33 11.04
CA HIS A 504 -12.91 12.54 12.46
C HIS A 504 -11.92 13.68 12.74
N HIS A 505 -10.94 13.93 11.86
CA HIS A 505 -9.97 15.01 12.05
C HIS A 505 -10.51 16.36 11.58
N SER A 506 -11.49 16.36 10.68
CA SER A 506 -12.05 17.59 10.09
C SER A 506 -12.63 18.59 11.11
N MET A 507 -13.05 18.11 12.29
CA MET A 507 -13.54 18.94 13.39
C MET A 507 -12.44 19.82 14.03
N LEU A 508 -11.16 19.46 13.88
CA LEU A 508 -10.03 20.18 14.46
C LEU A 508 -9.49 21.30 13.55
N TYR A 509 -9.99 21.40 12.32
CA TYR A 509 -9.47 22.29 11.31
C TYR A 509 -10.48 23.39 10.95
N PRO A 510 -10.02 24.55 10.48
CA PRO A 510 -10.86 25.68 10.09
C PRO A 510 -11.52 25.43 8.71
N LEU A 511 -12.23 24.32 8.59
CA LEU A 511 -13.01 23.94 7.42
C LEU A 511 -14.43 24.51 7.52
N THR A 512 -15.08 24.73 6.38
CA THR A 512 -16.51 25.11 6.38
C THR A 512 -17.39 23.89 6.66
N HIS A 513 -18.65 24.11 7.05
CA HIS A 513 -19.60 23.02 7.24
C HIS A 513 -19.81 22.17 6.00
N LYS A 514 -19.94 22.84 4.85
CA LYS A 514 -20.04 22.17 3.56
C LYS A 514 -18.84 21.25 3.32
N MET A 515 -17.62 21.73 3.54
CA MET A 515 -16.42 20.90 3.39
C MET A 515 -16.42 19.70 4.34
N ARG A 516 -16.80 19.86 5.62
CA ARG A 516 -16.85 18.74 6.57
C ARG A 516 -17.87 17.67 6.16
N ARG A 517 -19.05 18.11 5.70
CA ARG A 517 -20.09 17.22 5.19
C ARG A 517 -19.66 16.53 3.91
N ASP A 518 -19.03 17.25 2.98
CA ASP A 518 -18.55 16.71 1.71
C ASP A 518 -17.38 15.72 1.94
N ILE A 519 -16.48 15.98 2.90
CA ILE A 519 -15.46 15.00 3.35
C ILE A 519 -16.15 13.72 3.84
N ALA A 520 -17.08 13.84 4.79
CA ALA A 520 -17.80 12.69 5.31
C ALA A 520 -18.55 11.94 4.21
N ASN A 521 -19.16 12.66 3.26
CA ASN A 521 -19.87 12.09 2.13
C ASN A 521 -18.96 11.29 1.19
N ARG A 522 -17.77 11.80 0.86
CA ARG A 522 -16.78 11.06 0.06
C ARG A 522 -16.36 9.77 0.74
N HIS A 523 -16.06 9.82 2.04
CA HIS A 523 -15.68 8.63 2.80
C HIS A 523 -16.84 7.63 2.94
N GLY A 524 -18.08 8.10 3.12
CA GLY A 524 -19.25 7.23 3.17
C GLY A 524 -19.52 6.56 1.83
N ASN A 525 -19.38 7.31 0.73
CA ASN A 525 -19.55 6.79 -0.61
C ASN A 525 -18.48 5.76 -1.00
N LEU A 526 -17.26 5.78 -0.44
CA LEU A 526 -16.29 4.68 -0.65
C LEU A 526 -16.84 3.31 -0.25
N CYS A 527 -17.76 3.27 0.71
CA CYS A 527 -18.41 2.03 1.12
C CYS A 527 -19.51 1.57 0.16
N VAL A 528 -19.93 2.42 -0.79
CA VAL A 528 -21.12 2.20 -1.65
C VAL A 528 -20.79 2.23 -3.14
N GLU A 529 -19.83 3.06 -3.57
CA GLU A 529 -19.79 3.57 -4.93
C GLU A 529 -19.63 2.48 -5.99
N LYS A 530 -20.45 2.63 -7.04
CA LYS A 530 -20.52 1.83 -8.26
C LYS A 530 -19.68 2.41 -9.41
N PHE A 531 -19.12 3.61 -9.25
CA PHE A 531 -18.50 4.37 -10.35
C PHE A 531 -17.00 4.06 -10.57
N TYR A 532 -16.32 3.51 -9.56
CA TYR A 532 -14.96 2.95 -9.65
C TYR A 532 -14.92 1.62 -8.88
N PRO A 533 -15.28 0.50 -9.52
CA PRO A 533 -15.38 -0.79 -8.83
C PRO A 533 -14.03 -1.24 -8.21
N GLU A 534 -12.89 -0.74 -8.71
CA GLU A 534 -11.57 -1.04 -8.15
C GLU A 534 -11.32 -0.50 -6.71
N PHE A 535 -12.16 0.41 -6.20
CA PHE A 535 -12.02 0.99 -4.85
C PHE A 535 -13.20 0.72 -3.91
N SER A 536 -14.26 0.09 -4.41
CA SER A 536 -15.48 -0.18 -3.63
C SER A 536 -15.40 -1.51 -2.90
N LYS A 537 -15.30 -1.47 -1.57
CA LYS A 537 -15.26 -2.70 -0.75
C LYS A 537 -16.56 -3.53 -0.81
N VAL A 538 -17.70 -2.89 -1.11
CA VAL A 538 -19.03 -3.53 -1.07
C VAL A 538 -19.54 -3.93 -2.46
N ALA A 539 -19.22 -3.17 -3.52
CA ALA A 539 -19.62 -3.55 -4.88
C ALA A 539 -19.02 -4.91 -5.33
N LEU A 540 -17.90 -5.30 -4.72
CA LEU A 540 -17.24 -6.61 -4.88
C LEU A 540 -18.09 -7.80 -4.40
N LEU A 541 -19.15 -7.58 -3.61
CA LEU A 541 -19.93 -8.67 -3.00
C LEU A 541 -21.14 -9.12 -3.85
N HIS A 542 -21.49 -8.43 -4.95
CA HIS A 542 -22.60 -8.80 -5.87
C HIS A 542 -23.90 -9.28 -5.18
N LYS A 543 -24.33 -8.66 -4.07
CA LYS A 543 -25.51 -9.11 -3.31
C LYS A 543 -26.83 -8.44 -3.76
N PRO A 544 -27.95 -9.19 -3.79
CA PRO A 544 -29.28 -8.60 -3.93
C PRO A 544 -29.65 -7.80 -2.66
N PRO A 545 -30.56 -6.82 -2.76
CA PRO A 545 -31.07 -6.11 -1.59
C PRO A 545 -31.70 -7.06 -0.56
N TYR A 546 -31.48 -6.78 0.73
CA TYR A 546 -32.08 -7.56 1.81
C TYR A 546 -33.60 -7.42 1.86
N LEU A 547 -34.26 -8.48 2.34
CA LEU A 547 -35.66 -8.42 2.72
C LEU A 547 -35.76 -7.93 4.17
N TYR A 548 -36.63 -6.96 4.40
CA TYR A 548 -36.82 -6.35 5.72
C TYR A 548 -38.11 -6.84 6.40
N PRO A 549 -38.13 -6.90 7.74
CA PRO A 549 -39.37 -7.04 8.50
C PRO A 549 -40.34 -5.91 8.13
N LYS A 550 -41.61 -6.24 7.87
CA LYS A 550 -42.64 -5.25 7.50
C LYS A 550 -43.43 -4.71 8.69
N SER A 551 -43.40 -5.40 9.82
CA SER A 551 -44.13 -5.07 11.04
C SER A 551 -43.48 -5.77 12.23
N LEU A 552 -43.85 -5.38 13.45
CA LEU A 552 -43.36 -6.03 14.68
C LEU A 552 -43.99 -7.40 14.97
N LYS A 553 -44.80 -7.97 14.08
CA LYS A 553 -45.52 -9.24 14.34
C LYS A 553 -44.56 -10.42 14.56
N ASP A 554 -43.52 -10.51 13.73
CA ASP A 554 -42.56 -11.62 13.75
C ASP A 554 -41.62 -11.57 14.97
N SER A 555 -41.56 -10.42 15.65
CA SER A 555 -40.83 -10.20 16.90
C SER A 555 -41.74 -10.15 18.14
N GLY A 556 -42.96 -10.69 18.04
CA GLY A 556 -43.90 -10.74 19.17
C GLY A 556 -44.38 -9.35 19.64
N GLY A 557 -44.39 -8.36 18.75
CA GLY A 557 -44.75 -6.98 19.04
C GLY A 557 -43.61 -6.11 19.56
N ARG A 558 -42.38 -6.65 19.66
CA ARG A 558 -41.21 -5.95 20.21
C ARG A 558 -40.34 -5.34 19.11
N LEU A 559 -39.83 -4.14 19.32
CA LEU A 559 -38.88 -3.52 18.39
C LEU A 559 -37.47 -4.10 18.61
N ARG A 560 -36.93 -4.83 17.63
CA ARG A 560 -35.53 -5.29 17.65
C ARG A 560 -34.55 -4.15 17.34
N ILE A 561 -33.68 -3.84 18.30
CA ILE A 561 -32.67 -2.78 18.21
C ILE A 561 -31.29 -3.42 18.25
N GLY A 562 -30.46 -3.14 17.24
CA GLY A 562 -29.09 -3.64 17.16
C GLY A 562 -28.07 -2.53 17.41
N TYR A 563 -27.29 -2.59 18.48
CA TYR A 563 -26.16 -1.70 18.74
C TYR A 563 -24.87 -2.30 18.16
N VAL A 564 -24.25 -1.63 17.19
CA VAL A 564 -23.00 -2.10 16.56
C VAL A 564 -21.84 -1.23 17.04
N SER A 565 -20.82 -1.86 17.64
CA SER A 565 -19.69 -1.13 18.18
C SER A 565 -18.39 -1.95 18.21
N SER A 566 -17.27 -1.33 17.82
CA SER A 566 -15.91 -1.80 18.15
C SER A 566 -15.50 -1.55 19.61
N ASP A 567 -16.36 -0.91 20.40
CA ASP A 567 -15.97 -0.28 21.65
C ASP A 567 -16.64 -0.91 22.88
N PHE A 568 -17.20 -2.12 22.75
CA PHE A 568 -17.70 -2.93 23.86
C PHE A 568 -16.51 -3.55 24.61
N GLY A 569 -16.02 -2.83 25.64
CA GLY A 569 -14.77 -3.09 26.34
C GLY A 569 -14.29 -1.85 27.09
N ASN A 570 -13.01 -1.75 27.45
CA ASN A 570 -12.44 -0.55 28.07
C ASN A 570 -12.23 0.58 27.05
N HIS A 571 -13.34 1.23 26.69
CA HIS A 571 -13.37 2.38 25.78
C HIS A 571 -14.36 3.43 26.29
N PRO A 572 -14.14 4.74 26.03
CA PRO A 572 -15.06 5.80 26.44
C PRO A 572 -16.53 5.54 26.09
N THR A 573 -16.82 4.92 24.94
CA THR A 573 -18.18 4.52 24.55
C THR A 573 -18.85 3.65 25.61
N SER A 574 -18.18 2.59 26.07
CA SER A 574 -18.70 1.70 27.12
C SER A 574 -18.82 2.42 28.47
N HIS A 575 -17.87 3.30 28.82
CA HIS A 575 -17.94 4.11 30.05
C HIS A 575 -19.17 5.03 30.10
N LEU A 576 -19.75 5.33 28.93
CA LEU A 576 -20.92 6.20 28.80
C LEU A 576 -22.23 5.40 28.81
N MET A 577 -22.31 4.27 28.09
CA MET A 577 -23.59 3.62 27.79
C MET A 577 -23.73 2.15 28.24
N GLN A 578 -22.76 1.54 28.92
CA GLN A 578 -22.80 0.10 29.22
C GLN A 578 -24.07 -0.39 29.95
N SER A 579 -24.76 0.47 30.72
CA SER A 579 -26.03 0.10 31.37
C SER A 579 -27.28 0.37 30.52
N VAL A 580 -27.17 1.05 29.38
CA VAL A 580 -28.30 1.35 28.50
C VAL A 580 -28.96 0.06 27.97
N PRO A 581 -28.21 -0.96 27.46
CA PRO A 581 -28.80 -2.22 27.02
C PRO A 581 -29.74 -2.87 28.05
N GLY A 582 -29.30 -2.96 29.31
CA GLY A 582 -30.08 -3.59 30.39
C GLY A 582 -31.13 -2.69 31.06
N PHE A 583 -31.23 -1.42 30.68
CA PHE A 583 -32.28 -0.51 31.16
C PHE A 583 -33.43 -0.31 30.19
N HIS A 584 -33.34 -0.92 29.01
CA HIS A 584 -34.47 -0.97 28.09
C HIS A 584 -35.66 -1.73 28.69
N ASP A 585 -36.88 -1.38 28.30
CA ASP A 585 -38.09 -2.15 28.63
C ASP A 585 -38.24 -3.35 27.69
N HIS A 586 -37.80 -4.52 28.16
CA HIS A 586 -37.82 -5.77 27.40
C HIS A 586 -39.24 -6.22 27.00
N SER A 587 -40.31 -5.65 27.58
CA SER A 587 -41.68 -5.92 27.11
C SER A 587 -42.02 -5.22 25.79
N ARG A 588 -41.25 -4.18 25.42
CA ARG A 588 -41.50 -3.31 24.25
C ARG A 588 -40.41 -3.41 23.19
N VAL A 589 -39.17 -3.68 23.59
CA VAL A 589 -38.02 -3.76 22.71
C VAL A 589 -37.25 -5.05 22.95
N GLU A 590 -36.46 -5.49 21.98
CA GLU A 590 -35.56 -6.64 22.04
C GLU A 590 -34.14 -6.20 21.65
N ILE A 591 -33.17 -6.39 22.53
CA ILE A 591 -31.85 -5.76 22.41
C ILE A 591 -30.78 -6.72 21.91
N PHE A 592 -30.08 -6.30 20.85
CA PHE A 592 -28.93 -6.98 20.27
C PHE A 592 -27.69 -6.07 20.36
N CYS A 593 -26.56 -6.62 20.82
CA CYS A 593 -25.27 -5.96 20.82
C CYS A 593 -24.31 -6.72 19.89
N TYR A 594 -23.82 -6.04 18.85
CA TYR A 594 -22.88 -6.58 17.86
C TYR A 594 -21.48 -6.01 18.10
N ALA A 595 -20.59 -6.83 18.66
CA ALA A 595 -19.20 -6.45 18.89
C ALA A 595 -18.36 -6.59 17.62
N LEU A 596 -17.65 -5.53 17.24
CA LEU A 596 -16.70 -5.57 16.11
C LEU A 596 -15.27 -5.94 16.56
N THR A 597 -15.05 -6.04 17.88
CA THR A 597 -13.77 -6.37 18.50
C THR A 597 -13.93 -7.56 19.44
N ALA A 598 -12.86 -8.35 19.56
CA ALA A 598 -12.82 -9.50 20.45
C ALA A 598 -12.94 -9.07 21.92
N ASP A 599 -13.33 -10.00 22.79
CA ASP A 599 -13.40 -9.78 24.23
C ASP A 599 -12.03 -9.37 24.80
N ASP A 600 -11.98 -8.20 25.43
CA ASP A 600 -10.79 -7.65 26.09
C ASP A 600 -10.64 -8.09 27.57
N SER A 601 -11.55 -8.97 28.00
CA SER A 601 -11.69 -9.55 29.34
C SER A 601 -11.98 -8.52 30.44
N THR A 602 -12.47 -7.32 30.09
CA THR A 602 -12.76 -6.25 31.06
C THR A 602 -14.16 -6.38 31.67
N SER A 603 -14.38 -5.69 32.79
CA SER A 603 -15.71 -5.67 33.41
C SER A 603 -16.78 -5.01 32.54
N PHE A 604 -16.36 -4.06 31.68
CA PHE A 604 -17.21 -3.39 30.71
C PHE A 604 -17.82 -4.36 29.70
N ARG A 605 -16.98 -5.18 29.06
CA ARG A 605 -17.41 -6.17 28.07
C ARG A 605 -18.38 -7.17 28.70
N ARG A 606 -18.00 -7.74 29.84
CA ARG A 606 -18.84 -8.68 30.60
C ARG A 606 -20.19 -8.10 30.99
N LYS A 607 -20.22 -6.84 31.44
CA LYS A 607 -21.47 -6.19 31.83
C LYS A 607 -22.41 -6.04 30.65
N ILE A 608 -21.92 -5.56 29.50
CA ILE A 608 -22.73 -5.40 28.29
C ILE A 608 -23.23 -6.77 27.78
N GLU A 609 -22.37 -7.80 27.82
CA GLU A 609 -22.75 -9.18 27.48
C GLU A 609 -23.86 -9.73 28.38
N GLY A 610 -23.78 -9.46 29.69
CA GLY A 610 -24.78 -9.92 30.66
C GLY A 610 -26.09 -9.13 30.63
N ASP A 611 -26.04 -7.85 30.28
CA ASP A 611 -27.21 -6.94 30.25
C ASP A 611 -27.95 -6.95 28.90
N ALA A 612 -27.27 -7.30 27.80
CA ALA A 612 -27.92 -7.48 26.50
C ALA A 612 -28.69 -8.80 26.45
N GLU A 613 -29.86 -8.82 25.78
CA GLU A 613 -30.58 -10.09 25.55
C GLU A 613 -29.83 -10.99 24.58
N HIS A 614 -29.22 -10.38 23.56
CA HIS A 614 -28.41 -11.05 22.57
C HIS A 614 -27.09 -10.31 22.40
N PHE A 615 -25.99 -11.03 22.61
CA PHE A 615 -24.66 -10.51 22.34
C PHE A 615 -23.99 -11.33 21.23
N VAL A 616 -23.53 -10.66 20.19
CA VAL A 616 -23.01 -11.28 18.97
C VAL A 616 -21.62 -10.75 18.68
N ASP A 617 -20.64 -11.65 18.70
CA ASP A 617 -19.25 -11.31 18.35
C ASP A 617 -19.01 -11.40 16.84
N LEU A 618 -19.04 -10.26 16.17
CA LEU A 618 -18.74 -10.12 14.74
C LEU A 618 -17.24 -9.96 14.46
N SER A 619 -16.37 -9.87 15.47
CA SER A 619 -14.92 -9.76 15.28
C SER A 619 -14.34 -11.03 14.67
N SER A 620 -14.97 -12.17 14.94
CA SER A 620 -14.64 -13.47 14.34
C SER A 620 -15.05 -13.59 12.86
N ILE A 621 -15.95 -12.73 12.38
CA ILE A 621 -16.47 -12.73 11.01
C ILE A 621 -15.78 -11.63 10.22
N ALA A 622 -14.66 -11.96 9.58
CA ALA A 622 -13.88 -11.01 8.79
C ALA A 622 -14.66 -10.44 7.61
N CYS A 623 -15.45 -11.27 6.91
CA CYS A 623 -16.25 -10.82 5.76
C CYS A 623 -17.38 -9.88 6.20
N HIS A 624 -17.40 -8.66 5.65
CA HIS A 624 -18.47 -7.69 5.90
C HIS A 624 -19.84 -8.20 5.44
N GLY A 625 -19.87 -8.96 4.33
CA GLY A 625 -21.09 -9.53 3.77
C GLY A 625 -21.74 -10.57 4.68
N GLU A 626 -20.95 -11.44 5.30
CA GLU A 626 -21.44 -12.45 6.26
C GLU A 626 -21.88 -11.79 7.57
N ALA A 627 -21.15 -10.76 8.04
CA ALA A 627 -21.56 -9.99 9.20
C ALA A 627 -22.91 -9.28 8.98
N ALA A 628 -23.14 -8.74 7.78
CA ALA A 628 -24.43 -8.15 7.40
C ALA A 628 -25.55 -9.21 7.30
N ASP A 629 -25.27 -10.40 6.75
CA ASP A 629 -26.25 -11.51 6.72
C ASP A 629 -26.68 -11.91 8.12
N ARG A 630 -25.72 -12.00 9.05
CA ARG A 630 -26.02 -12.33 10.44
C ARG A 630 -26.99 -11.30 11.04
N ILE A 631 -26.72 -10.00 10.89
CA ILE A 631 -27.59 -8.93 11.38
C ILE A 631 -28.98 -9.00 10.73
N ASN A 632 -29.06 -9.22 9.42
CA ASN A 632 -30.34 -9.34 8.73
C ASN A 632 -31.14 -10.57 9.20
N SER A 633 -30.47 -11.71 9.43
CA SER A 633 -31.08 -12.95 9.91
C SER A 633 -31.67 -12.84 11.32
N ASP A 634 -31.09 -11.97 12.17
CA ASP A 634 -31.64 -11.64 13.49
C ASP A 634 -32.91 -10.77 13.38
N GLY A 635 -33.24 -10.23 12.19
CA GLY A 635 -34.45 -9.46 11.93
C GLY A 635 -34.44 -8.07 12.59
N ILE A 636 -33.28 -7.41 12.62
CA ILE A 636 -33.12 -6.09 13.23
C ILE A 636 -33.99 -5.05 12.51
N HIS A 637 -34.77 -4.28 13.28
CA HIS A 637 -35.61 -3.20 12.75
C HIS A 637 -34.84 -1.88 12.70
N VAL A 638 -34.12 -1.56 13.78
CA VAL A 638 -33.29 -0.36 13.87
C VAL A 638 -31.87 -0.74 14.23
N LEU A 639 -30.93 -0.46 13.32
CA LEU A 639 -29.51 -0.70 13.52
C LEU A 639 -28.79 0.61 13.89
N VAL A 640 -28.09 0.59 15.01
CA VAL A 640 -27.43 1.75 15.61
C VAL A 640 -25.93 1.67 15.38
N ASN A 641 -25.38 2.65 14.64
CA ASN A 641 -23.95 2.83 14.43
C ASN A 641 -23.36 3.66 15.57
N MET A 642 -22.44 3.06 16.32
CA MET A 642 -21.76 3.71 17.45
C MET A 642 -20.29 4.07 17.17
N ASN A 643 -19.80 3.92 15.94
CA ASN A 643 -18.40 4.17 15.62
C ASN A 643 -18.21 5.34 14.64
N GLY A 644 -19.09 5.48 13.64
CA GLY A 644 -18.87 6.42 12.55
C GLY A 644 -17.48 6.25 11.93
N TYR A 645 -16.66 7.29 11.95
CA TYR A 645 -15.30 7.27 11.40
C TYR A 645 -14.21 7.16 12.48
N THR A 646 -14.35 6.23 13.42
CA THR A 646 -13.34 5.92 14.44
C THR A 646 -12.60 4.61 14.16
N LYS A 647 -11.55 4.34 14.94
CA LYS A 647 -10.77 3.10 14.85
C LYS A 647 -11.67 1.89 15.13
N GLY A 648 -11.63 0.89 14.27
CA GLY A 648 -12.40 -0.36 14.41
C GLY A 648 -13.78 -0.32 13.74
N ALA A 649 -14.21 0.81 13.19
CA ALA A 649 -15.46 0.92 12.45
C ALA A 649 -15.49 -0.01 11.22
N ARG A 650 -16.65 -0.64 10.99
CA ARG A 650 -16.95 -1.46 9.80
C ARG A 650 -18.18 -0.93 9.09
N ASN A 651 -18.09 0.31 8.59
CA ASN A 651 -19.20 1.01 7.93
C ASN A 651 -19.70 0.30 6.66
N GLU A 652 -18.89 -0.59 6.08
CA GLU A 652 -19.26 -1.48 4.99
C GLU A 652 -20.48 -2.36 5.34
N ILE A 653 -20.65 -2.72 6.63
CA ILE A 653 -21.85 -3.44 7.11
C ILE A 653 -23.09 -2.58 6.94
N PHE A 654 -23.02 -1.29 7.30
CA PHE A 654 -24.13 -0.35 7.16
C PHE A 654 -24.41 0.01 5.70
N ALA A 655 -23.38 0.06 4.85
CA ALA A 655 -23.53 0.27 3.42
C ALA A 655 -24.30 -0.86 2.72
N LEU A 656 -24.20 -2.09 3.24
CA LEU A 656 -25.00 -3.24 2.80
C LEU A 656 -26.48 -3.17 3.23
N ARG A 657 -26.85 -2.23 4.11
CA ARG A 657 -28.20 -2.02 4.65
C ARG A 657 -28.91 -3.31 5.13
N PRO A 658 -28.36 -4.06 6.11
CA PRO A 658 -28.99 -5.28 6.63
C PRO A 658 -30.26 -5.02 7.46
N ALA A 659 -30.52 -3.78 7.87
CA ALA A 659 -31.73 -3.34 8.55
C ALA A 659 -32.43 -2.22 7.76
N PRO A 660 -33.78 -2.10 7.87
CA PRO A 660 -34.53 -1.10 7.13
C PRO A 660 -34.24 0.33 7.59
N VAL A 661 -33.98 0.53 8.88
CA VAL A 661 -33.65 1.82 9.49
C VAL A 661 -32.26 1.74 10.12
N GLN A 662 -31.39 2.70 9.79
CA GLN A 662 -30.04 2.82 10.36
C GLN A 662 -29.81 4.21 10.96
N VAL A 663 -29.29 4.25 12.18
CA VAL A 663 -29.15 5.50 12.95
C VAL A 663 -27.74 5.67 13.52
N MET A 664 -27.20 6.88 13.48
CA MET A 664 -25.95 7.25 14.15
C MET A 664 -26.23 7.61 15.61
N TRP A 665 -25.41 7.12 16.55
CA TRP A 665 -25.56 7.47 17.97
C TRP A 665 -24.25 7.44 18.75
N LEU A 666 -24.05 8.47 19.57
CA LEU A 666 -23.07 8.59 20.66
C LEU A 666 -21.58 8.59 20.26
N GLY A 667 -21.05 7.49 19.71
CA GLY A 667 -19.60 7.28 19.64
C GLY A 667 -18.86 8.06 18.56
N TYR A 668 -19.57 8.72 17.64
CA TYR A 668 -18.98 9.62 16.64
C TYR A 668 -19.62 11.02 16.69
N PRO A 669 -18.84 12.08 16.98
CA PRO A 669 -19.37 13.42 17.17
C PRO A 669 -19.47 14.21 15.84
N GLY A 670 -20.16 13.65 14.84
CA GLY A 670 -20.36 14.30 13.55
C GLY A 670 -21.28 13.53 12.60
N THR A 671 -21.56 14.12 11.44
CA THR A 671 -22.29 13.49 10.33
C THR A 671 -21.52 12.31 9.74
N SER A 672 -22.20 11.21 9.43
CA SER A 672 -21.62 10.14 8.60
C SER A 672 -21.42 10.60 7.16
N GLY A 673 -22.18 11.61 6.68
CA GLY A 673 -22.18 11.99 5.27
C GLY A 673 -22.72 10.90 4.34
N ALA A 674 -23.10 9.74 4.86
CA ALA A 674 -23.31 8.53 4.09
C ALA A 674 -24.77 8.38 3.65
N PRO A 675 -25.04 7.96 2.40
CA PRO A 675 -26.40 7.80 1.89
C PRO A 675 -27.16 6.63 2.54
N TYR A 676 -26.47 5.75 3.28
CA TYR A 676 -27.06 4.61 3.96
C TYR A 676 -27.41 4.85 5.43
N MET A 677 -27.12 6.04 6.00
CA MET A 677 -27.53 6.38 7.36
C MET A 677 -28.76 7.30 7.32
N ASP A 678 -29.84 6.90 7.98
CA ASP A 678 -31.13 7.58 7.86
C ASP A 678 -31.27 8.70 8.90
N TYR A 679 -30.82 8.46 10.13
CA TYR A 679 -30.94 9.40 11.26
C TYR A 679 -29.63 9.59 12.01
N ILE A 680 -29.50 10.74 12.68
CA ILE A 680 -28.52 10.98 13.74
C ILE A 680 -29.26 11.34 15.04
N ILE A 681 -29.02 10.55 16.08
CA ILE A 681 -29.57 10.81 17.42
C ILE A 681 -28.73 11.91 18.07
N THR A 682 -29.38 13.05 18.29
CA THR A 682 -28.78 14.29 18.82
C THR A 682 -29.79 15.00 19.72
N ASP A 683 -29.60 16.29 20.01
CA ASP A 683 -30.53 17.15 20.74
C ASP A 683 -30.53 18.58 20.19
N LYS A 684 -31.47 19.40 20.66
CA LYS A 684 -31.69 20.77 20.17
C LYS A 684 -30.55 21.73 20.49
N VAL A 685 -29.75 21.47 21.53
CA VAL A 685 -28.62 22.33 21.92
C VAL A 685 -27.40 21.99 21.08
N THR A 686 -27.11 20.69 20.94
CA THR A 686 -25.98 20.18 20.17
C THR A 686 -26.16 20.38 18.67
N SER A 687 -27.35 20.11 18.12
CA SER A 687 -27.65 20.21 16.69
C SER A 687 -28.94 21.00 16.47
N PRO A 688 -28.94 22.33 16.65
CA PRO A 688 -30.13 23.15 16.41
C PRO A 688 -30.59 23.04 14.95
N LEU A 689 -31.89 23.17 14.72
CA LEU A 689 -32.49 22.93 13.40
C LEU A 689 -31.96 23.87 12.31
N GLU A 690 -31.53 25.08 12.68
CA GLU A 690 -30.87 26.04 11.80
C GLU A 690 -29.53 25.55 11.21
N LEU A 691 -28.91 24.55 11.84
CA LEU A 691 -27.67 23.89 11.40
C LEU A 691 -27.92 22.49 10.84
N ALA A 692 -29.17 22.15 10.49
CA ALA A 692 -29.51 20.83 9.97
C ALA A 692 -28.82 20.49 8.64
N ASP A 693 -28.45 21.51 7.86
CA ASP A 693 -27.74 21.37 6.59
C ASP A 693 -26.33 20.78 6.73
N GLN A 694 -25.76 20.83 7.94
CA GLN A 694 -24.45 20.24 8.25
C GLN A 694 -24.47 18.70 8.26
N TYR A 695 -25.66 18.09 8.32
CA TYR A 695 -25.86 16.66 8.45
C TYR A 695 -26.44 16.08 7.16
N SER A 696 -26.06 14.86 6.82
CA SER A 696 -26.73 14.09 5.75
C SER A 696 -27.99 13.42 6.27
N GLU A 697 -27.96 13.02 7.52
CA GLU A 697 -29.00 12.30 8.22
C GLU A 697 -30.08 13.25 8.74
N ARG A 698 -31.27 12.70 9.01
CA ARG A 698 -32.31 13.44 9.70
C ARG A 698 -32.05 13.51 11.19
N LEU A 699 -32.24 14.70 11.77
CA LEU A 699 -32.04 14.92 13.19
C LEU A 699 -33.13 14.22 14.00
N ALA A 700 -32.74 13.35 14.92
CA ALA A 700 -33.61 12.66 15.86
C ALA A 700 -33.29 13.15 17.28
N TYR A 701 -34.17 13.98 17.86
CA TYR A 701 -33.89 14.68 19.11
C TYR A 701 -34.30 13.88 20.35
N MET A 702 -33.32 13.65 21.22
CA MET A 702 -33.51 13.36 22.63
C MET A 702 -34.06 14.61 23.36
N PRO A 703 -34.82 14.46 24.45
CA PRO A 703 -35.57 15.57 25.06
C PRO A 703 -34.67 16.55 25.85
N HIS A 704 -33.50 16.10 26.30
CA HIS A 704 -32.59 16.89 27.12
C HIS A 704 -31.22 17.03 26.46
N THR A 705 -30.48 15.93 26.40
CA THR A 705 -29.18 15.84 25.73
C THR A 705 -29.07 14.45 25.11
N PHE A 706 -28.37 14.34 23.99
CA PHE A 706 -28.03 13.02 23.42
C PHE A 706 -26.91 12.33 24.18
N PHE A 707 -26.19 13.04 25.06
CA PHE A 707 -25.05 12.48 25.77
C PHE A 707 -25.48 11.76 27.06
N VAL A 708 -24.96 10.57 27.30
CA VAL A 708 -25.27 9.75 28.49
C VAL A 708 -23.97 9.42 29.22
N GLY A 709 -24.00 9.30 30.55
CA GLY A 709 -22.87 8.85 31.35
C GLY A 709 -23.26 7.81 32.38
N ASP A 710 -22.54 6.71 32.44
CA ASP A 710 -22.77 5.60 33.37
C ASP A 710 -22.12 5.83 34.75
N HIS A 711 -21.64 7.05 35.01
CA HIS A 711 -20.86 7.42 36.19
C HIS A 711 -21.54 7.08 37.52
N LYS A 712 -22.88 7.14 37.57
CA LYS A 712 -23.66 6.78 38.76
C LYS A 712 -23.55 5.28 39.07
N GLN A 713 -23.48 4.43 38.05
CA GLN A 713 -23.33 2.99 38.17
C GLN A 713 -21.86 2.59 38.34
N MET A 714 -20.94 3.26 37.64
CA MET A 714 -19.51 2.98 37.68
C MET A 714 -18.86 3.44 38.99
N PHE A 715 -19.20 4.64 39.46
CA PHE A 715 -18.54 5.31 40.58
C PHE A 715 -19.52 5.73 41.68
N PRO A 716 -20.31 4.79 42.24
CA PRO A 716 -21.29 5.10 43.28
C PRO A 716 -20.62 5.60 44.58
N HIS A 717 -19.34 5.28 44.81
CA HIS A 717 -18.58 5.79 45.95
C HIS A 717 -18.29 7.29 45.87
N LEU A 718 -18.39 7.91 44.69
CA LEU A 718 -18.22 9.36 44.50
C LEU A 718 -19.55 10.14 44.65
N ILE A 719 -20.64 9.49 45.08
CA ILE A 719 -21.92 10.16 45.33
C ILE A 719 -21.82 11.09 46.56
N GLN A 720 -20.96 10.79 47.52
CA GLN A 720 -20.68 11.61 48.69
C GLN A 720 -19.16 11.67 48.94
N TYR A 721 -18.67 12.71 49.60
CA TYR A 721 -17.28 12.80 50.08
C TYR A 721 -17.24 13.44 51.46
N LEU A 722 -16.15 13.20 52.19
CA LEU A 722 -15.81 13.88 53.43
C LEU A 722 -14.55 14.71 53.20
N ARG A 723 -14.54 15.95 53.69
CA ARG A 723 -13.34 16.80 53.68
C ARG A 723 -12.77 16.83 55.10
N ALA A 724 -11.56 16.31 55.27
CA ALA A 724 -10.90 16.26 56.58
C ALA A 724 -10.28 17.63 56.94
N SER A 725 -10.43 18.02 58.20
CA SER A 725 -9.98 19.33 58.73
C SER A 725 -8.70 19.28 59.57
N SER A 726 -8.14 18.11 59.85
CA SER A 726 -6.88 17.96 60.59
C SER A 726 -6.23 16.60 60.32
N ASN A 727 -4.90 16.52 60.50
CA ASN A 727 -4.17 15.24 60.52
C ASN A 727 -4.72 14.26 61.58
N GLN A 728 -5.35 14.78 62.64
CA GLN A 728 -5.95 13.98 63.72
C GLN A 728 -7.27 13.34 63.29
N MET A 729 -8.11 14.05 62.54
CA MET A 729 -9.32 13.48 61.92
C MET A 729 -8.97 12.49 60.81
N ILE A 730 -7.94 12.77 60.01
CA ILE A 730 -7.40 11.79 59.04
C ILE A 730 -6.99 10.52 59.80
N ALA A 731 -6.28 10.64 60.94
CA ALA A 731 -5.90 9.51 61.79
C ALA A 731 -7.09 8.77 62.45
N GLU A 732 -8.19 9.46 62.79
CA GLU A 732 -9.39 8.83 63.33
C GLU A 732 -10.24 8.13 62.26
N VAL A 733 -10.37 8.69 61.06
CA VAL A 733 -11.03 8.02 59.92
C VAL A 733 -10.18 6.85 59.42
N THR A 734 -8.85 6.92 59.58
CA THR A 734 -7.90 5.84 59.24
C THR A 734 -7.53 4.92 60.40
N LYS A 735 -8.24 4.96 61.55
CA LYS A 735 -8.00 4.04 62.69
C LYS A 735 -8.17 2.55 62.33
N ASN A 736 -8.70 2.24 61.14
CA ASN A 736 -8.77 0.89 60.58
C ASN A 736 -7.65 0.54 59.57
N GLY A 737 -6.59 1.35 59.48
CA GLY A 737 -5.30 0.95 58.90
C GLY A 737 -4.89 1.66 57.60
N LEU A 738 -3.68 2.24 57.67
CA LEU A 738 -2.71 2.57 56.60
C LEU A 738 -2.64 4.02 56.05
N VAL A 739 -1.46 4.64 56.29
CA VAL A 739 -0.73 5.72 55.55
C VAL A 739 -0.64 7.12 56.26
N PRO A 740 0.53 7.82 56.21
CA PRO A 740 0.99 8.75 57.24
C PRO A 740 0.57 10.22 57.08
N SER A 741 0.65 10.90 58.23
CA SER A 741 0.43 12.32 58.49
C SER A 741 1.19 13.23 57.53
N HIS A 742 0.52 14.23 56.94
CA HIS A 742 0.94 15.62 56.71
C HIS A 742 -0.03 16.33 55.71
N ALA A 743 -1.01 17.10 56.20
CA ALA A 743 -1.38 18.47 55.74
C ALA A 743 -2.75 18.92 56.32
N ALA A 744 -2.91 20.23 56.50
CA ALA A 744 -3.99 20.94 57.21
C ALA A 744 -5.25 21.21 56.36
N ALA A 745 -6.46 21.03 56.94
CA ALA A 745 -7.55 22.00 57.26
C ALA A 745 -8.22 22.75 56.08
N VAL A 746 -9.56 22.82 55.88
CA VAL A 746 -10.64 23.41 56.72
C VAL A 746 -12.05 22.85 56.34
N LEU A 747 -12.96 22.80 57.33
CA LEU A 747 -14.40 22.44 57.30
C LEU A 747 -15.31 23.58 56.78
N LEU A 748 -16.27 23.27 55.89
CA LEU A 748 -17.53 24.01 55.73
C LEU A 748 -18.64 23.11 55.17
N ASP A 749 -19.46 22.51 56.05
CA ASP A 749 -20.92 22.66 56.16
C ASP A 749 -21.50 21.52 57.02
N ASP A 750 -21.90 21.87 58.24
CA ASP A 750 -22.35 20.97 59.32
C ASP A 750 -23.68 20.24 59.06
N GLU A 751 -24.38 20.52 57.96
CA GLU A 751 -25.71 19.94 57.70
C GLU A 751 -25.70 18.64 56.85
N LYS A 752 -24.55 18.23 56.28
CA LYS A 752 -24.48 17.10 55.31
C LYS A 752 -23.60 15.92 55.73
N ASN A 753 -23.14 15.87 56.98
CA ASN A 753 -22.36 14.73 57.46
C ASN A 753 -23.28 13.54 57.71
N ASP A 754 -23.25 12.55 56.81
CA ASP A 754 -23.77 11.20 57.08
C ASP A 754 -22.72 10.43 57.90
N PRO A 755 -22.91 10.25 59.22
CA PRO A 755 -21.94 9.54 60.06
C PRO A 755 -21.75 8.07 59.65
N ASN A 756 -22.65 7.52 58.82
CA ASN A 756 -22.57 6.16 58.28
C ASN A 756 -21.99 6.09 56.86
N LEU A 757 -21.44 7.18 56.32
CA LEU A 757 -20.93 7.21 54.96
C LEU A 757 -19.79 6.21 54.72
N ALA A 758 -18.81 6.13 55.61
CA ALA A 758 -17.68 5.20 55.46
C ALA A 758 -18.14 3.72 55.41
N PRO A 759 -19.01 3.23 56.32
CA PRO A 759 -19.63 1.91 56.21
C PRO A 759 -20.42 1.69 54.91
N LYS A 760 -21.21 2.67 54.45
CA LYS A 760 -21.99 2.59 53.20
C LYS A 760 -21.09 2.45 51.98
N VAL A 761 -20.03 3.25 51.91
CA VAL A 761 -19.02 3.16 50.84
C VAL A 761 -18.30 1.81 50.90
N GLY A 762 -17.94 1.32 52.09
CA GLY A 762 -17.36 -0.02 52.26
C GLY A 762 -18.25 -1.15 51.73
N ALA A 763 -19.57 -1.09 51.98
CA ALA A 763 -20.52 -2.06 51.43
C ALA A 763 -20.59 -2.02 49.90
N LEU A 764 -20.61 -0.82 49.30
CA LEU A 764 -20.60 -0.64 47.84
C LEU A 764 -19.30 -1.15 47.20
N ILE A 765 -18.16 -0.94 47.86
CA ILE A 765 -16.86 -1.46 47.41
C ILE A 765 -16.91 -2.99 47.34
N GLU A 766 -17.43 -3.66 48.38
CA GLU A 766 -17.53 -5.13 48.39
C GLU A 766 -18.57 -5.67 47.39
N GLU A 767 -19.66 -4.94 47.12
CA GLU A 767 -20.59 -5.27 46.04
C GLU A 767 -19.90 -5.20 44.67
N LYS A 768 -19.22 -4.08 44.37
CA LYS A 768 -18.52 -3.86 43.10
C LYS A 768 -17.36 -4.82 42.87
N LYS A 769 -16.66 -5.20 43.93
CA LYS A 769 -15.60 -6.22 43.89
C LYS A 769 -16.10 -7.57 43.35
N ARG A 770 -17.37 -7.93 43.59
CA ARG A 770 -17.98 -9.14 43.00
C ARG A 770 -18.18 -8.99 41.49
N GLU A 771 -18.61 -7.81 41.02
CA GLU A 771 -18.74 -7.52 39.58
C GLU A 771 -17.40 -7.62 38.84
N TYR A 772 -16.31 -7.22 39.49
CA TYR A 772 -14.95 -7.29 38.92
C TYR A 772 -14.32 -8.69 38.96
N SER A 773 -14.92 -9.64 39.67
CA SER A 773 -14.34 -10.96 39.93
C SER A 773 -14.06 -11.71 38.64
N GLY A 774 -12.79 -12.05 38.36
CA GLY A 774 -12.40 -12.74 37.13
C GLY A 774 -12.33 -11.86 35.88
N CYS A 775 -12.50 -10.54 35.99
CA CYS A 775 -12.17 -9.60 34.91
C CYS A 775 -10.69 -9.21 34.98
N LYS A 776 -10.15 -8.71 33.87
CA LYS A 776 -8.92 -7.92 33.83
C LYS A 776 -9.16 -6.56 34.48
N ASP A 777 -8.19 -6.05 35.25
CA ASP A 777 -8.24 -4.67 35.74
C ASP A 777 -7.78 -3.73 34.63
N SER A 778 -8.63 -2.78 34.26
CA SER A 778 -8.38 -1.82 33.21
C SER A 778 -8.38 -0.37 33.73
N GLY A 779 -8.31 -0.22 35.06
CA GLY A 779 -8.24 1.05 35.76
C GLY A 779 -9.61 1.61 36.18
N GLU A 780 -10.68 0.83 36.05
CA GLU A 780 -12.04 1.20 36.42
C GLU A 780 -12.42 0.79 37.85
N ARG A 781 -11.62 -0.05 38.48
CA ARG A 781 -11.94 -0.64 39.77
C ARG A 781 -11.94 0.40 40.88
N ILE A 782 -12.97 0.35 41.71
CA ILE A 782 -13.00 1.10 42.95
C ILE A 782 -11.92 0.52 43.89
N PRO A 783 -11.08 1.37 44.51
CA PRO A 783 -10.11 0.93 45.50
C PRO A 783 -10.76 0.11 46.63
N SER A 784 -10.04 -0.91 47.13
CA SER A 784 -10.52 -1.81 48.18
C SER A 784 -10.66 -1.13 49.55
N THR A 785 -10.08 0.05 49.72
CA THR A 785 -10.20 0.91 50.89
C THR A 785 -10.77 2.27 50.48
N VAL A 786 -11.29 3.03 51.45
CA VAL A 786 -11.82 4.37 51.20
C VAL A 786 -10.70 5.25 50.61
N PRO A 787 -10.82 5.75 49.36
CA PRO A 787 -9.73 6.44 48.70
C PRO A 787 -9.54 7.85 49.28
N ILE A 788 -8.30 8.19 49.62
CA ILE A 788 -7.89 9.53 50.05
C ILE A 788 -7.18 10.24 48.89
N ILE A 789 -7.49 11.50 48.66
CA ILE A 789 -6.92 12.30 47.58
C ILE A 789 -6.64 13.74 48.02
N THR A 790 -5.48 14.28 47.65
CA THR A 790 -5.02 15.62 48.04
C THR A 790 -4.42 16.37 46.84
N ARG A 791 -4.36 17.70 46.94
CA ARG A 791 -3.70 18.55 45.94
C ARG A 791 -2.20 18.27 45.87
N SER A 792 -1.56 18.11 47.03
CA SER A 792 -0.14 17.75 47.14
C SER A 792 0.27 16.50 46.35
N HIS A 793 -0.60 15.46 46.24
CA HIS A 793 -0.32 14.26 45.43
C HIS A 793 -0.04 14.58 43.95
N TYR A 794 -0.61 15.65 43.42
CA TYR A 794 -0.45 16.07 42.02
C TYR A 794 0.42 17.33 41.87
N GLY A 795 1.12 17.74 42.94
CA GLY A 795 1.93 18.95 42.95
C GLY A 795 1.11 20.24 42.80
N LEU A 796 -0.17 20.21 43.20
CA LEU A 796 -1.06 21.35 43.11
C LEU A 796 -0.93 22.24 44.36
N PRO A 797 -1.03 23.57 44.21
CA PRO A 797 -1.04 24.51 45.34
C PRO A 797 -2.31 24.37 46.18
N GLU A 798 -2.18 24.35 47.51
CA GLU A 798 -3.33 24.21 48.42
C GLU A 798 -4.25 25.44 48.41
N GLU A 799 -3.67 26.66 48.39
CA GLU A 799 -4.40 27.93 48.56
C GLU A 799 -4.70 28.68 47.25
N ALA A 800 -4.47 28.09 46.08
CA ALA A 800 -4.71 28.73 44.79
C ALA A 800 -5.94 28.16 44.08
N ILE A 801 -6.52 28.92 43.14
CA ILE A 801 -7.57 28.41 42.25
C ILE A 801 -6.97 27.42 41.26
N VAL A 802 -7.50 26.20 41.20
CA VAL A 802 -7.06 25.19 40.24
C VAL A 802 -8.05 25.12 39.08
N TYR A 803 -7.68 25.72 37.95
CA TYR A 803 -8.35 25.48 36.67
C TYR A 803 -7.85 24.16 36.09
N CYS A 804 -8.74 23.32 35.57
CA CYS A 804 -8.34 22.05 34.95
C CYS A 804 -8.86 21.88 33.52
N ASN A 805 -8.14 21.12 32.72
CA ASN A 805 -8.66 20.51 31.50
C ASN A 805 -7.98 19.15 31.31
N PHE A 806 -8.77 18.07 31.31
CA PHE A 806 -8.24 16.71 31.18
C PHE A 806 -8.49 16.08 29.80
N ASN A 807 -8.72 16.89 28.77
CA ASN A 807 -8.75 16.41 27.40
C ASN A 807 -7.34 16.06 26.91
N GLN A 808 -7.28 15.27 25.84
CA GLN A 808 -6.05 15.14 25.07
C GLN A 808 -5.66 16.49 24.45
N LEU A 809 -4.36 16.73 24.35
CA LEU A 809 -3.83 18.06 24.00
C LEU A 809 -4.21 18.54 22.60
N TYR A 810 -4.52 17.63 21.67
CA TYR A 810 -4.93 17.98 20.31
C TYR A 810 -6.19 18.85 20.24
N LYS A 811 -7.02 18.89 21.30
CA LYS A 811 -8.22 19.74 21.37
C LYS A 811 -7.92 21.19 21.73
N ILE A 812 -6.69 21.49 22.14
CA ILE A 812 -6.22 22.83 22.44
C ILE A 812 -5.68 23.45 21.15
N ASP A 813 -6.14 24.65 20.84
CA ASP A 813 -5.65 25.48 19.75
C ASP A 813 -5.08 26.80 20.28
N PRO A 814 -4.36 27.58 19.44
CA PRO A 814 -3.77 28.85 19.89
C PRO A 814 -4.80 29.83 20.50
N PRO A 815 -6.01 30.01 19.94
CA PRO A 815 -7.05 30.81 20.57
C PRO A 815 -7.47 30.33 21.96
N THR A 816 -7.58 29.01 22.19
CA THR A 816 -7.96 28.45 23.50
C THR A 816 -6.88 28.71 24.54
N LEU A 817 -5.61 28.42 24.22
CA LEU A 817 -4.51 28.69 25.16
C LEU A 817 -4.41 30.18 25.50
N ARG A 818 -4.64 31.07 24.52
CA ARG A 818 -4.65 32.51 24.75
C ARG A 818 -5.70 32.93 25.77
N SER A 819 -6.94 32.44 25.65
CA SER A 819 -7.99 32.72 26.62
C SER A 819 -7.64 32.19 28.02
N TRP A 820 -7.04 31.00 28.12
CA TRP A 820 -6.60 30.46 29.41
C TRP A 820 -5.47 31.30 30.03
N VAL A 821 -4.51 31.77 29.23
CA VAL A 821 -3.45 32.69 29.70
C VAL A 821 -4.05 34.01 30.18
N ASN A 822 -5.03 34.58 29.49
CA ASN A 822 -5.72 35.79 29.93
C ASN A 822 -6.39 35.58 31.30
N ILE A 823 -7.14 34.48 31.46
CA ILE A 823 -7.78 34.11 32.73
C ILE A 823 -6.75 34.02 33.85
N LEU A 824 -5.62 33.33 33.62
CA LEU A 824 -4.57 33.14 34.64
C LEU A 824 -3.86 34.45 35.03
N LYS A 825 -3.82 35.44 34.13
CA LYS A 825 -3.30 36.78 34.43
C LYS A 825 -4.26 37.59 35.29
N GLU A 826 -5.55 37.51 35.02
CA GLU A 826 -6.62 38.20 35.77
C GLU A 826 -6.98 37.51 37.09
N VAL A 827 -6.50 36.27 37.30
CA VAL A 827 -6.61 35.53 38.56
C VAL A 827 -5.20 35.16 39.04
N PRO A 828 -4.44 36.08 39.69
CA PRO A 828 -3.02 35.90 39.94
C PRO A 828 -2.65 34.68 40.80
N ASN A 829 -3.49 34.31 41.76
CA ASN A 829 -3.31 33.13 42.61
C ASN A 829 -4.10 31.92 42.07
N SER A 830 -3.74 31.47 40.86
CA SER A 830 -4.38 30.31 40.22
C SER A 830 -3.38 29.46 39.45
N VAL A 831 -3.71 28.23 39.08
CA VAL A 831 -2.89 27.39 38.19
C VAL A 831 -3.77 26.72 37.16
N LEU A 832 -3.18 26.35 36.02
CA LEU A 832 -3.81 25.53 34.99
C LEU A 832 -3.27 24.11 35.06
N TRP A 833 -4.16 23.15 35.25
CA TRP A 833 -3.83 21.74 35.41
C TRP A 833 -4.28 20.94 34.19
N LEU A 834 -3.32 20.40 33.43
CA LEU A 834 -3.52 19.73 32.15
C LEU A 834 -3.16 18.24 32.19
N LEU A 835 -3.78 17.47 31.29
CA LEU A 835 -3.39 16.09 31.04
C LEU A 835 -2.10 16.00 30.23
N ARG A 836 -1.11 15.24 30.71
CA ARG A 836 0.15 14.98 30.00
C ARG A 836 -0.03 13.88 28.95
N PHE A 837 -0.76 14.16 27.87
CA PHE A 837 -0.99 13.19 26.81
C PHE A 837 -1.17 13.79 25.40
N PRO A 838 -0.22 13.54 24.47
CA PRO A 838 1.05 12.83 24.70
C PRO A 838 2.06 13.71 25.46
N ALA A 839 3.02 13.06 26.14
CA ALA A 839 4.00 13.77 26.97
C ALA A 839 4.86 14.78 26.20
N VAL A 840 5.13 14.51 24.92
CA VAL A 840 5.90 15.40 24.04
C VAL A 840 5.22 16.75 23.77
N GLY A 841 3.92 16.90 24.04
CA GLY A 841 3.20 18.17 23.87
C GLY A 841 3.34 19.14 25.06
N GLU A 842 3.72 18.65 26.24
CA GLU A 842 3.93 19.47 27.44
C GLU A 842 4.94 20.62 27.23
N PRO A 843 6.18 20.38 26.74
CA PRO A 843 7.14 21.47 26.56
C PRO A 843 6.65 22.52 25.55
N ASN A 844 5.92 22.11 24.51
CA ASN A 844 5.39 23.03 23.51
C ASN A 844 4.35 23.98 24.11
N LEU A 845 3.37 23.44 24.87
CA LEU A 845 2.37 24.29 25.54
C LEU A 845 2.99 25.21 26.58
N LYS A 846 3.96 24.74 27.38
CA LYS A 846 4.69 25.58 28.34
C LYS A 846 5.46 26.70 27.64
N ALA A 847 6.10 26.44 26.51
CA ALA A 847 6.80 27.45 25.72
C ALA A 847 5.82 28.49 25.13
N GLN A 848 4.67 28.05 24.61
CA GLN A 848 3.65 28.94 24.08
C GLN A 848 3.02 29.83 25.17
N ALA A 849 2.72 29.26 26.35
CA ALA A 849 2.24 30.04 27.49
C ALA A 849 3.27 31.08 27.97
N MET A 850 4.56 30.71 27.99
CA MET A 850 5.65 31.65 28.32
C MET A 850 5.77 32.76 27.28
N ALA A 851 5.68 32.45 25.99
CA ALA A 851 5.67 33.47 24.93
C ALA A 851 4.49 34.44 25.05
N MET A 852 3.39 34.02 25.67
CA MET A 852 2.24 34.87 26.00
C MET A 852 2.37 35.58 27.36
N GLY A 853 3.50 35.44 28.06
CA GLY A 853 3.79 36.13 29.32
C GLY A 853 3.25 35.45 30.59
N LEU A 854 3.04 34.13 30.56
CA LEU A 854 2.68 33.33 31.75
C LEU A 854 3.87 32.49 32.23
N SER A 855 4.16 32.47 33.53
CA SER A 855 5.21 31.60 34.10
C SER A 855 4.90 30.13 33.85
N GLN A 856 5.92 29.32 33.53
CA GLN A 856 5.77 27.88 33.31
C GLN A 856 5.28 27.13 34.55
N GLU A 857 5.56 27.63 35.76
CA GLU A 857 5.12 27.03 37.04
C GLU A 857 3.60 27.11 37.22
N ARG A 858 2.93 28.02 36.49
CA ARG A 858 1.47 28.19 36.50
C ARG A 858 0.75 27.16 35.64
N VAL A 859 1.47 26.33 34.87
CA VAL A 859 0.92 25.26 34.03
C VAL A 859 1.46 23.91 34.50
N ILE A 860 0.61 23.18 35.20
CA ILE A 860 0.93 21.90 35.84
C ILE A 860 0.38 20.77 34.98
N PHE A 861 1.17 19.70 34.84
CA PHE A 861 0.79 18.52 34.08
C PHE A 861 0.75 17.29 34.98
N SER A 862 -0.24 16.43 34.79
CA SER A 862 -0.28 15.11 35.41
C SER A 862 -0.43 14.01 34.38
N PRO A 863 0.15 12.82 34.63
CA PRO A 863 0.02 11.69 33.71
C PRO A 863 -1.44 11.26 33.53
N VAL A 864 -1.66 10.46 32.49
CA VAL A 864 -2.88 9.66 32.36
C VAL A 864 -3.01 8.78 33.59
N ALA A 865 -4.19 8.80 34.20
CA ALA A 865 -4.51 8.02 35.38
C ALA A 865 -5.52 6.92 35.02
N PRO A 866 -5.60 5.82 35.79
CA PRO A 866 -6.71 4.90 35.76
C PRO A 866 -8.06 5.63 35.75
N LYS A 867 -9.07 5.09 35.06
CA LYS A 867 -10.35 5.76 34.84
C LYS A 867 -11.02 6.23 36.15
N GLU A 868 -11.01 5.41 37.20
CA GLU A 868 -11.55 5.79 38.53
C GLU A 868 -10.79 7.00 39.11
N GLU A 869 -9.46 6.94 39.12
CA GLU A 869 -8.62 8.01 39.66
C GLU A 869 -8.77 9.29 38.84
N HIS A 870 -8.88 9.18 37.52
CA HIS A 870 -9.10 10.30 36.60
C HIS A 870 -10.38 11.06 36.93
N VAL A 871 -11.48 10.36 37.23
CA VAL A 871 -12.74 10.98 37.64
C VAL A 871 -12.62 11.55 39.04
N ARG A 872 -12.11 10.76 40.00
CA ARG A 872 -11.99 11.16 41.41
C ARG A 872 -11.12 12.40 41.60
N ARG A 873 -9.99 12.50 40.88
CA ARG A 873 -9.08 13.67 40.98
C ARG A 873 -9.70 14.98 40.49
N GLY A 874 -10.77 14.92 39.70
CA GLY A 874 -11.56 16.10 39.35
C GLY A 874 -12.12 16.85 40.57
N GLN A 875 -12.27 16.18 41.72
CA GLN A 875 -12.71 16.80 42.97
C GLN A 875 -11.71 17.82 43.54
N LEU A 876 -10.44 17.75 43.13
CA LEU A 876 -9.40 18.67 43.57
C LEU A 876 -9.41 20.02 42.82
N ALA A 877 -10.06 20.04 41.64
CA ALA A 877 -10.15 21.23 40.81
C ALA A 877 -11.27 22.18 41.26
N ASP A 878 -11.09 23.46 40.97
CA ASP A 878 -12.10 24.48 41.24
C ASP A 878 -13.02 24.71 40.06
N VAL A 879 -12.46 24.78 38.86
CA VAL A 879 -13.20 25.02 37.62
C VAL A 879 -12.54 24.23 36.49
N CYS A 880 -13.34 23.57 35.66
CA CYS A 880 -12.91 23.02 34.39
C CYS A 880 -13.07 24.07 33.28
N LEU A 881 -11.99 24.33 32.56
CA LEU A 881 -11.98 25.18 31.37
C LEU A 881 -12.10 24.27 30.15
N ASP A 882 -13.27 24.17 29.55
CA ASP A 882 -13.49 23.33 28.37
C ASP A 882 -12.76 23.87 27.13
N THR A 883 -12.55 23.02 26.12
CA THR A 883 -11.94 23.38 24.84
C THR A 883 -13.04 23.74 23.82
N PRO A 884 -13.15 25.00 23.36
CA PRO A 884 -14.19 25.39 22.41
C PRO A 884 -14.08 24.73 21.03
N LEU A 885 -12.85 24.43 20.57
CA LEU A 885 -12.62 23.79 19.27
C LEU A 885 -13.31 22.42 19.17
N CYS A 886 -13.17 21.61 20.21
CA CYS A 886 -13.80 20.31 20.38
C CYS A 886 -13.94 20.09 21.89
N ASN A 887 -15.16 19.94 22.39
CA ASN A 887 -15.39 19.92 23.83
C ASN A 887 -14.88 18.63 24.49
N GLY A 888 -14.79 18.66 25.82
CA GLY A 888 -14.81 17.49 26.66
C GLY A 888 -16.13 16.76 26.53
N HIS A 889 -16.15 15.66 25.79
CA HIS A 889 -17.31 14.78 25.68
C HIS A 889 -17.40 13.91 26.94
N THR A 890 -16.74 12.75 26.94
CA THR A 890 -16.59 11.92 28.16
C THR A 890 -15.90 12.68 29.28
N THR A 891 -14.87 13.46 28.98
CA THR A 891 -14.16 14.30 29.97
C THR A 891 -15.10 15.32 30.62
N GLY A 892 -16.07 15.87 29.89
CA GLY A 892 -17.08 16.77 30.44
C GLY A 892 -17.95 16.06 31.47
N MET A 893 -18.40 14.84 31.16
CA MET A 893 -19.14 14.00 32.12
C MET A 893 -18.29 13.63 33.33
N ASP A 894 -17.01 13.32 33.13
CA ASP A 894 -16.08 12.97 34.21
C ASP A 894 -15.93 14.12 35.23
N VAL A 895 -15.70 15.36 34.77
CA VAL A 895 -15.52 16.52 35.66
C VAL A 895 -16.83 16.95 36.32
N LEU A 896 -17.95 16.88 35.60
CA LEU A 896 -19.27 17.18 36.17
C LEU A 896 -19.68 16.15 37.23
N TRP A 897 -19.35 14.87 37.03
CA TRP A 897 -19.57 13.84 38.04
C TRP A 897 -18.75 14.08 39.31
N ALA A 898 -17.51 14.56 39.16
CA ALA A 898 -16.66 14.96 40.27
C ALA A 898 -17.15 16.21 41.02
N GLY A 899 -18.18 16.90 40.51
CA GLY A 899 -18.70 18.13 41.11
C GLY A 899 -17.97 19.39 40.68
N CYS A 900 -17.09 19.31 39.68
CA CYS A 900 -16.31 20.45 39.20
C CYS A 900 -17.14 21.22 38.14
N PRO A 901 -17.45 22.51 38.35
CA PRO A 901 -18.10 23.36 37.35
C PRO A 901 -17.26 23.44 36.08
N MET A 902 -17.90 23.35 34.91
CA MET A 902 -17.24 23.43 33.61
C MET A 902 -17.72 24.67 32.86
N VAL A 903 -16.79 25.53 32.44
CA VAL A 903 -17.07 26.68 31.56
C VAL A 903 -16.84 26.26 30.12
N THR A 904 -17.80 26.52 29.22
CA THR A 904 -17.70 26.17 27.80
C THR A 904 -18.15 27.31 26.89
N LEU A 905 -17.73 27.27 25.63
CA LEU A 905 -18.15 28.17 24.56
C LEU A 905 -18.62 27.30 23.38
N PRO A 906 -19.94 27.23 23.12
CA PRO A 906 -20.44 26.55 21.94
C PRO A 906 -19.97 27.28 20.68
N LEU A 907 -19.34 26.54 19.78
CA LEU A 907 -19.12 26.98 18.40
C LEU A 907 -20.17 26.32 17.49
N GLU A 908 -19.82 26.08 16.23
CA GLU A 908 -20.79 25.67 15.20
C GLU A 908 -20.88 24.15 15.00
N THR A 909 -19.83 23.38 15.32
CA THR A 909 -19.83 21.92 15.08
C THR A 909 -20.52 21.16 16.21
N LEU A 910 -21.04 19.95 15.91
CA LEU A 910 -21.54 19.02 16.93
C LEU A 910 -20.53 18.85 18.07
N ALA A 911 -19.27 18.54 17.72
CA ALA A 911 -18.19 18.31 18.68
C ALA A 911 -17.89 19.51 19.59
N SER A 912 -18.14 20.74 19.13
CA SER A 912 -17.95 21.99 19.89
C SER A 912 -19.18 22.42 20.71
N ARG A 913 -20.27 21.65 20.71
CA ARG A 913 -21.53 22.00 21.39
C ARG A 913 -21.99 20.97 22.42
N VAL A 914 -21.26 19.85 22.56
CA VAL A 914 -21.60 18.77 23.50
C VAL A 914 -21.59 19.26 24.94
N ALA A 915 -20.57 20.01 25.36
CA ALA A 915 -20.48 20.52 26.74
C ALA A 915 -21.62 21.48 27.09
N SER A 916 -22.06 22.30 26.13
CA SER A 916 -23.22 23.18 26.31
C SER A 916 -24.52 22.39 26.49
N SER A 917 -24.68 21.30 25.74
CA SER A 917 -25.81 20.37 25.90
C SER A 917 -25.78 19.67 27.26
N GLN A 918 -24.61 19.18 27.70
CA GLN A 918 -24.43 18.60 29.03
C GLN A 918 -24.80 19.59 30.15
N LEU A 919 -24.31 20.84 30.09
CA LEU A 919 -24.61 21.88 31.07
C LEU A 919 -26.09 22.30 31.06
N THR A 920 -26.72 22.31 29.89
CA THR A 920 -28.16 22.58 29.76
C THR A 920 -28.98 21.47 30.42
N ALA A 921 -28.65 20.20 30.15
CA ALA A 921 -29.29 19.05 30.78
C ALA A 921 -29.03 19.00 32.31
N LEU A 922 -27.87 19.47 32.76
CA LEU A 922 -27.56 19.62 34.19
C LEU A 922 -28.34 20.77 34.86
N GLY A 923 -28.76 21.78 34.10
CA GLY A 923 -29.41 22.98 34.61
C GLY A 923 -28.45 24.11 35.02
N CYS A 924 -27.27 24.18 34.40
CA CYS A 924 -26.22 25.18 34.64
C CYS A 924 -25.93 26.06 33.41
N PRO A 925 -26.93 26.73 32.79
CA PRO A 925 -26.71 27.55 31.60
C PRO A 925 -25.81 28.77 31.84
N GLU A 926 -25.65 29.21 33.09
CA GLU A 926 -24.75 30.32 33.46
C GLU A 926 -23.26 30.04 33.24
N LEU A 927 -22.90 28.79 32.91
CA LEU A 927 -21.55 28.36 32.58
C LEU A 927 -21.30 28.24 31.06
N ILE A 928 -22.30 28.60 30.26
CA ILE A 928 -22.25 28.57 28.79
C ILE A 928 -22.00 30.00 28.31
N ALA A 929 -20.81 30.24 27.77
CA ALA A 929 -20.42 31.55 27.25
C ALA A 929 -21.02 31.82 25.87
N ASN A 930 -21.28 33.09 25.55
CA ASN A 930 -21.76 33.49 24.22
C ASN A 930 -20.64 34.07 23.33
N SER A 931 -19.46 34.29 23.88
CA SER A 931 -18.28 34.77 23.15
C SER A 931 -17.00 34.37 23.90
N ARG A 932 -15.82 34.55 23.27
CA ARG A 932 -14.54 34.31 23.95
C ARG A 932 -14.32 35.24 25.15
N VAL A 933 -14.74 36.51 25.03
CA VAL A 933 -14.67 37.47 26.15
C VAL A 933 -15.58 37.04 27.29
N ASP A 934 -16.79 36.58 26.98
CA ASP A 934 -17.73 36.05 27.98
C ASP A 934 -17.19 34.78 28.65
N TYR A 935 -16.55 33.89 27.88
CA TYR A 935 -15.87 32.70 28.40
C TYR A 935 -14.79 33.06 29.44
N GLU A 936 -13.96 34.06 29.12
CA GLU A 936 -12.95 34.59 30.03
C GLU A 936 -13.61 35.23 31.26
N ASN A 937 -14.64 36.04 31.09
CA ASN A 937 -15.35 36.71 32.20
C ASN A 937 -15.99 35.73 33.18
N ILE A 938 -16.65 34.67 32.69
CA ILE A 938 -17.26 33.63 33.54
C ILE A 938 -16.16 32.93 34.36
N ALA A 939 -15.07 32.54 33.72
CA ALA A 939 -13.94 31.89 34.39
C ALA A 939 -13.29 32.81 35.43
N ILE A 940 -12.98 34.06 35.07
CA ILE A 940 -12.38 35.05 35.97
C ILE A 940 -13.28 35.31 37.18
N ARG A 941 -14.59 35.43 36.98
CA ARG A 941 -15.54 35.58 38.10
C ARG A 941 -15.50 34.38 39.03
N LEU A 942 -15.49 33.15 38.50
CA LEU A 942 -15.35 31.94 39.31
C LEU A 942 -14.01 31.88 40.07
N GLY A 943 -12.94 32.45 39.52
CA GLY A 943 -11.64 32.52 40.19
C GLY A 943 -11.50 33.60 41.25
N ASN A 944 -12.21 34.73 41.10
CA ASN A 944 -12.06 35.90 41.98
C ASN A 944 -13.20 36.03 43.02
N ASP A 945 -14.38 35.45 42.78
CA ASP A 945 -15.52 35.49 43.70
C ASP A 945 -15.75 34.12 44.35
N ALA A 946 -15.15 33.92 45.53
CA ALA A 946 -15.22 32.65 46.28
C ALA A 946 -16.66 32.26 46.68
N ASN A 947 -17.53 33.23 46.95
CA ASN A 947 -18.94 32.96 47.29
C ASN A 947 -19.71 32.47 46.06
N TYR A 948 -19.48 33.10 44.91
CA TYR A 948 -20.05 32.66 43.64
C TYR A 948 -19.54 31.27 43.26
N LEU A 949 -18.23 31.02 43.38
CA LEU A 949 -17.64 29.70 43.15
C LEU A 949 -18.30 28.62 44.03
N LYS A 950 -18.41 28.86 45.35
CA LYS A 950 -19.07 27.91 46.27
C LYS A 950 -20.51 27.63 45.81
N LYS A 951 -21.28 28.67 45.53
CA LYS A 951 -22.67 28.54 45.06
C LYS A 951 -22.79 27.70 43.78
N VAL A 952 -21.90 27.90 42.82
CA VAL A 952 -21.89 27.14 41.56
C VAL A 952 -21.45 25.68 41.78
N LYS A 953 -20.41 25.43 42.60
CA LYS A 953 -19.98 24.08 42.98
C LYS A 953 -21.12 23.31 43.66
N ASP A 954 -21.82 23.94 44.60
CA ASP A 954 -22.99 23.34 45.26
C ASP A 954 -24.12 23.03 44.28
N LYS A 955 -24.36 23.92 43.31
CA LYS A 955 -25.37 23.70 42.27
C LYS A 955 -25.03 22.47 41.43
N VAL A 956 -23.80 22.39 40.90
CA VAL A 956 -23.32 21.24 40.10
C VAL A 956 -23.39 19.94 40.90
N TRP A 957 -22.90 19.96 42.15
CA TRP A 957 -22.88 18.81 43.04
C TRP A 957 -24.26 18.21 43.29
N ASN A 958 -25.27 19.05 43.53
CA ASN A 958 -26.64 18.60 43.75
C ASN A 958 -27.33 18.21 42.43
N ALA A 959 -27.08 18.95 41.35
CA ALA A 959 -27.72 18.76 40.06
C ALA A 959 -27.31 17.43 39.40
N ARG A 960 -26.08 16.96 39.56
CA ARG A 960 -25.62 15.70 38.93
C ARG A 960 -26.45 14.46 39.33
N LEU A 961 -27.14 14.50 40.48
CA LEU A 961 -28.00 13.42 40.97
C LEU A 961 -29.49 13.63 40.67
N ARG A 962 -29.92 14.88 40.48
CA ARG A 962 -31.34 15.26 40.32
C ARG A 962 -31.72 15.54 38.87
N SER A 963 -30.75 15.95 38.05
CA SER A 963 -30.91 16.23 36.64
C SER A 963 -30.97 14.94 35.80
N PRO A 964 -31.45 15.01 34.55
CA PRO A 964 -31.44 13.87 33.64
C PRO A 964 -30.03 13.42 33.20
N LEU A 965 -28.98 14.25 33.35
CA LEU A 965 -27.67 14.03 32.74
C LEU A 965 -27.01 12.68 33.08
N PHE A 966 -27.12 12.22 34.33
CA PHE A 966 -26.59 10.93 34.80
C PHE A 966 -27.71 9.94 35.17
N ASN A 967 -28.93 10.17 34.67
CA ASN A 967 -30.06 9.26 34.86
C ASN A 967 -30.19 8.32 33.65
N THR A 968 -29.31 7.33 33.60
CA THR A 968 -29.22 6.31 32.53
C THR A 968 -30.53 5.55 32.28
N ARG A 969 -31.35 5.32 33.33
CA ARG A 969 -32.65 4.66 33.18
C ARG A 969 -33.68 5.54 32.49
N GLN A 970 -33.76 6.82 32.86
CA GLN A 970 -34.64 7.77 32.16
C GLN A 970 -34.16 7.96 30.72
N TYR A 971 -32.85 8.07 30.51
CA TYR A 971 -32.25 8.16 29.18
C TYR A 971 -32.62 6.96 28.29
N ALA A 972 -32.53 5.73 28.79
CA ALA A 972 -32.91 4.52 28.04
C ALA A 972 -34.38 4.57 27.60
N ARG A 973 -35.30 4.93 28.51
CA ARG A 973 -36.73 5.12 28.20
C ARG A 973 -36.97 6.18 27.12
N ASP A 974 -36.26 7.30 27.19
CA ASP A 974 -36.39 8.37 26.19
C ASP A 974 -35.86 7.90 24.82
N LEU A 975 -34.74 7.17 24.82
CA LEU A 975 -34.16 6.57 23.62
C LEU A 975 -35.12 5.55 22.99
N GLU A 976 -35.75 4.67 23.78
CA GLU A 976 -36.80 3.76 23.29
C GLU A 976 -37.94 4.53 22.62
N GLY A 977 -38.43 5.59 23.28
CA GLY A 977 -39.52 6.41 22.76
C GLY A 977 -39.17 6.99 21.39
N LEU A 978 -37.94 7.48 21.24
CA LEU A 978 -37.43 8.02 19.99
C LEU A 978 -37.30 6.94 18.90
N LEU A 979 -36.70 5.79 19.22
CA LEU A 979 -36.52 4.69 18.27
C LEU A 979 -37.85 4.08 17.82
N ILE A 980 -38.83 3.97 18.72
CA ILE A 980 -40.19 3.54 18.38
C ILE A 980 -40.89 4.56 17.46
N LYS A 981 -40.67 5.86 17.68
CA LYS A 981 -41.22 6.91 16.81
C LYS A 981 -40.61 6.87 15.41
N ILE A 982 -39.30 6.63 15.32
CA ILE A 982 -38.60 6.39 14.05
C ILE A 982 -39.19 5.16 13.34
N TRP A 983 -39.32 4.03 14.05
CA TRP A 983 -39.90 2.81 13.48
C TRP A 983 -41.33 3.01 12.97
N ARG A 984 -42.22 3.60 13.76
CA ARG A 984 -43.61 3.85 13.36
C ARG A 984 -43.73 4.68 12.08
N ARG A 985 -42.81 5.64 11.88
CA ARG A 985 -42.75 6.43 10.65
C ARG A 985 -42.38 5.55 9.45
N HIS A 986 -41.35 4.72 9.60
CA HIS A 986 -40.95 3.76 8.57
C HIS A 986 -42.05 2.74 8.26
N GLU A 987 -42.68 2.16 9.28
CA GLU A 987 -43.80 1.20 9.15
C GLU A 987 -45.00 1.82 8.44
N SER A 988 -45.19 3.14 8.56
CA SER A 988 -46.23 3.89 7.84
C SER A 988 -45.86 4.21 6.37
N GLY A 989 -44.69 3.76 5.88
CA GLY A 989 -44.22 4.01 4.52
C GLY A 989 -43.74 5.46 4.26
N LEU A 990 -43.48 6.24 5.31
CA LEU A 990 -43.02 7.61 5.19
C LEU A 990 -41.49 7.67 5.12
N GLU A 991 -40.96 8.55 4.25
CA GLU A 991 -39.52 8.83 4.18
C GLU A 991 -38.98 9.43 5.48
N ALA A 992 -37.69 9.25 5.76
CA ALA A 992 -37.04 9.82 6.93
C ALA A 992 -37.15 11.37 6.93
N ASP A 993 -37.50 11.93 8.09
CA ASP A 993 -37.63 13.38 8.32
C ASP A 993 -37.19 13.72 9.75
N HIS A 994 -36.97 14.99 10.07
CA HIS A 994 -36.59 15.44 11.41
C HIS A 994 -37.64 15.04 12.45
N ILE A 995 -37.21 14.43 13.56
CA ILE A 995 -38.09 13.92 14.61
C ILE A 995 -37.60 14.40 15.98
N ALA A 996 -38.53 14.69 16.88
CA ALA A 996 -38.28 14.92 18.30
C ALA A 996 -39.28 14.12 19.14
N ILE A 997 -38.94 13.75 20.38
CA ILE A 997 -39.91 13.20 21.34
C ILE A 997 -40.53 14.27 22.23
#